data_AF-R2SVG3-F1
#
_entry.id   AF-R2SVG3-F1
#
_cell.length_a   1.000
_cell.length_b   1.000
_cell.length_c   1.000
_cell.angle_alpha   90.00
_cell.angle_beta   90.00
_cell.angle_gamma   90.00
#
_symmetry.space_group_name_H-M   'P 1'
#
loop_
_entity.id
_entity.type
_entity.pdbx_description
1 polymer ?
#
loop_
_entity_poly.entity_id
_entity_poly.type
_entity_poly.pdbx_seq_one_letter_code
_entity_poly.pdbx_strand_id
1 'polypeptide(L)'
;MKQMEKLLFQPARLTFTQEKITSRRPSGTRLSPWGTIHLLTYLVLLIDIESGKLSPNQEIRFPAEAEKEYGALRSTQGRIGEVRLLRDVLNQAVSLNAPDCIVALFEVYGGEKGLLRRVHEYWNVSDYSRKVSTGRKKLPQRSNLYDYYKIGEYFLALQEETLSLLANKNHIIHGKLHKAQSHFDGKAEVIASIFWGTDQSDCLVFYKKEDQLTCSLVINGKNLMHTSELAMNPSTDFVEPEIRLKDTHTFKECLETNFKGYFLNEKIAENIIVDHTVCDQSSVVREKWENVAYIAFSAESFRAMIPKSKRDFHGNELISKYKIEENISVIITDKPIPQLRDKIPQFIVPNSFTFAYEYACYQIENYDGKFCAITGSAGKSSTRLMLNHLLSDSGKSFGNFGNANLHYSTFSLTLEVNNQYDHILLEAAVGSMNRWGYGNNAYLWKADVVIVTSFGSAHALSTIEGNLRVKKHLFHGVKENGYVVINKDMEERYLEKFIKKAESLSLNILFSSLTDTKADCYLLEKCVLKEKTKIRVNFRGKELSFCLTTDSDGQIQNAMSSLLAIDVMGYQIEEHLHLLESYQSFERILRPLQLTLNANQVTVVDDTHNSSVESMINGIEYFSEKKKFYQGKRVLVLGEIADLGKDTIMHHKRLIPHINEAKPDHIIMYGKPFKELVLDVKNVTLCDTKEEAAQKVIEESTEDSFIYVKGSHGIGFHEVIDFLKKQAESNQEAKNDKQG
;
A
#
# COMPACT_ATOMS: atom_id res chain seq x y z
N MET A 1 -1.22 13.35 -21.95
CA MET A 1 -1.85 13.17 -20.63
C MET A 1 -3.33 13.55 -20.68
N LYS A 2 -3.79 14.78 -20.43
CA LYS A 2 -5.24 15.13 -20.45
C LYS A 2 -5.99 14.84 -21.76
N GLN A 3 -5.34 14.91 -22.92
CA GLN A 3 -5.92 14.52 -24.22
C GLN A 3 -5.86 12.99 -24.46
N MET A 4 -4.90 12.27 -23.87
CA MET A 4 -4.80 10.80 -23.94
C MET A 4 -5.74 10.12 -22.93
N GLU A 5 -5.97 10.73 -21.77
CA GLU A 5 -7.01 10.31 -20.81
C GLU A 5 -8.41 10.39 -21.42
N LYS A 6 -8.61 11.21 -22.46
CA LYS A 6 -9.85 11.23 -23.26
C LYS A 6 -9.92 10.14 -24.33
N LEU A 7 -8.79 9.63 -24.81
CA LEU A 7 -8.69 8.61 -25.86
C LEU A 7 -8.76 7.17 -25.31
N LEU A 8 -8.43 6.97 -24.03
CA LEU A 8 -8.52 5.69 -23.31
C LEU A 8 -9.96 5.20 -23.01
N PHE A 9 -10.99 5.80 -23.65
CA PHE A 9 -12.41 5.49 -23.42
C PHE A 9 -13.01 4.48 -24.40
N GLN A 10 -12.20 3.77 -25.20
CA GLN A 10 -12.67 2.61 -25.96
C GLN A 10 -11.94 1.34 -25.51
N PRO A 11 -12.66 0.23 -25.26
CA PRO A 11 -12.05 -1.03 -24.83
C PRO A 11 -11.27 -1.62 -26.02
N ALA A 12 -9.95 -1.51 -25.98
CA ALA A 12 -9.08 -2.26 -26.88
C ALA A 12 -8.52 -3.48 -26.14
N ARG A 13 -8.40 -4.62 -26.85
CA ARG A 13 -7.94 -5.89 -26.27
C ARG A 13 -6.48 -6.14 -26.66
N LEU A 14 -5.59 -6.28 -25.68
CA LEU A 14 -4.22 -6.74 -25.89
C LEU A 14 -4.14 -8.25 -25.57
N THR A 15 -3.74 -9.09 -26.52
CA THR A 15 -3.67 -10.56 -26.37
C THR A 15 -2.25 -11.08 -26.58
N PHE A 16 -1.76 -11.96 -25.68
CA PHE A 16 -0.44 -12.58 -25.80
C PHE A 16 -0.59 -13.94 -26.49
N THR A 17 0.01 -14.13 -27.66
CA THR A 17 -0.05 -15.40 -28.39
C THR A 17 1.15 -16.28 -28.05
N GLN A 18 0.92 -17.41 -27.40
CA GLN A 18 1.87 -18.52 -27.28
C GLN A 18 1.79 -19.37 -28.56
N GLU A 19 2.61 -19.10 -29.58
CA GLU A 19 2.91 -20.15 -30.58
C GLU A 19 4.41 -20.39 -30.69
N LYS A 20 4.76 -21.67 -30.47
CA LYS A 20 6.04 -22.39 -30.68
C LYS A 20 7.30 -21.52 -30.81
N ILE A 21 7.72 -20.94 -29.69
CA ILE A 21 9.04 -20.34 -29.55
C ILE A 21 9.91 -21.21 -28.66
N THR A 22 11.05 -21.60 -29.21
CA THR A 22 12.02 -22.52 -28.62
C THR A 22 12.51 -22.11 -27.23
N SER A 23 12.32 -23.01 -26.26
CA SER A 23 13.12 -23.30 -25.04
C SER A 23 13.65 -22.16 -24.15
N ARG A 24 13.28 -20.89 -24.32
CA ARG A 24 13.55 -19.83 -23.33
C ARG A 24 12.28 -19.05 -23.00
N ARG A 25 11.76 -19.30 -21.78
CA ARG A 25 10.63 -18.57 -21.19
C ARG A 25 10.96 -17.06 -21.11
N PRO A 26 9.99 -16.16 -21.33
CA PRO A 26 10.21 -14.72 -21.15
C PRO A 26 10.53 -14.42 -19.67
N SER A 27 11.64 -13.75 -19.38
CA SER A 27 11.96 -13.29 -18.02
C SER A 27 11.31 -11.93 -17.74
N GLY A 28 10.73 -11.74 -16.55
CA GLY A 28 10.07 -10.48 -16.12
C GLY A 28 10.95 -9.22 -16.18
N THR A 29 12.27 -9.37 -16.30
CA THR A 29 13.16 -8.29 -16.75
C THR A 29 13.97 -8.78 -17.95
N ARG A 30 13.73 -8.18 -19.12
CA ARG A 30 14.48 -8.47 -20.33
C ARG A 30 15.58 -7.45 -20.55
N LEU A 31 16.76 -7.94 -20.90
CA LEU A 31 17.87 -7.14 -21.41
C LEU A 31 17.78 -7.11 -22.94
N SER A 32 17.09 -6.12 -23.49
CA SER A 32 17.09 -5.88 -24.93
C SER A 32 18.16 -4.83 -25.26
N PRO A 33 19.00 -4.99 -26.30
CA PRO A 33 19.93 -3.95 -26.72
C PRO A 33 19.24 -2.61 -27.04
N TRP A 34 17.94 -2.67 -27.37
CA TRP A 34 17.14 -1.54 -27.87
C TRP A 34 16.06 -1.05 -26.86
N GLY A 35 15.70 -1.89 -25.88
CA GLY A 35 14.76 -1.56 -24.78
C GLY A 35 13.37 -1.09 -25.23
N THR A 36 12.65 -0.41 -24.33
CA THR A 36 11.29 0.16 -24.58
C THR A 36 11.32 1.56 -25.17
N ILE A 37 12.47 2.24 -25.13
CA ILE A 37 12.62 3.64 -25.57
C ILE A 37 12.37 3.83 -27.08
N HIS A 38 12.68 2.81 -27.88
CA HIS A 38 12.40 2.80 -29.32
C HIS A 38 10.89 2.80 -29.61
N LEU A 39 10.14 1.95 -28.91
CA LEU A 39 8.68 1.90 -29.02
C LEU A 39 8.04 3.20 -28.53
N LEU A 40 8.54 3.75 -27.42
CA LEU A 40 8.11 5.06 -26.93
C LEU A 40 8.38 6.17 -27.96
N THR A 41 9.47 6.10 -28.73
CA THR A 41 9.78 7.08 -29.78
C THR A 41 8.71 7.07 -30.88
N TYR A 42 8.35 5.90 -31.39
CA TYR A 42 7.25 5.78 -32.34
C TYR A 42 5.93 6.28 -31.76
N LEU A 43 5.66 5.94 -30.50
CA LEU A 43 4.44 6.35 -29.82
C LEU A 43 4.34 7.88 -29.65
N VAL A 44 5.43 8.56 -29.21
CA VAL A 44 5.47 10.03 -29.14
C VAL A 44 5.14 10.66 -30.49
N LEU A 45 5.76 10.13 -31.56
CA LEU A 45 5.59 10.63 -32.92
C LEU A 45 4.14 10.56 -33.38
N LEU A 46 3.50 9.40 -33.18
CA LEU A 46 2.11 9.22 -33.52
C LEU A 46 1.17 10.09 -32.68
N ILE A 47 1.45 10.25 -31.38
CA ILE A 47 0.69 11.17 -30.51
C ILE A 47 0.83 12.63 -30.98
N ASP A 48 2.04 13.05 -31.36
CA ASP A 48 2.27 14.41 -31.86
C ASP A 48 1.62 14.62 -33.24
N ILE A 49 1.53 13.59 -34.09
CA ILE A 49 0.77 13.60 -35.33
C ILE A 49 -0.74 13.72 -35.06
N GLU A 50 -1.28 12.90 -34.17
CA GLU A 50 -2.71 12.86 -33.84
C GLU A 50 -3.18 14.13 -33.13
N SER A 51 -2.31 14.72 -32.31
CA SER A 51 -2.57 16.04 -31.70
C SER A 51 -2.36 17.23 -32.65
N GLY A 52 -1.98 16.97 -33.91
CA GLY A 52 -1.74 17.98 -34.94
C GLY A 52 -0.47 18.82 -34.75
N LYS A 53 0.40 18.44 -33.81
CA LYS A 53 1.72 19.10 -33.60
C LYS A 53 2.71 18.77 -34.72
N LEU A 54 2.57 17.60 -35.32
CA LEU A 54 3.36 17.15 -36.48
C LEU A 54 2.42 16.78 -37.62
N SER A 55 2.88 16.97 -38.85
CA SER A 55 2.17 16.51 -40.04
C SER A 55 2.85 15.27 -40.61
N PRO A 56 2.10 14.22 -41.01
CA PRO A 56 2.67 13.10 -41.75
C PRO A 56 3.38 13.52 -43.05
N ASN A 57 2.98 14.67 -43.62
CA ASN A 57 3.57 15.27 -44.82
C ASN A 57 4.66 16.30 -44.49
N GLN A 58 5.11 16.39 -43.25
CA GLN A 58 6.22 17.25 -42.89
C GLN A 58 7.52 16.74 -43.51
N GLU A 59 8.29 17.65 -44.09
CA GLU A 59 9.61 17.36 -44.65
C GLU A 59 10.64 17.16 -43.54
N ILE A 60 11.40 16.07 -43.62
CA ILE A 60 12.55 15.72 -42.76
C ILE A 60 13.79 15.75 -43.63
N ARG A 61 14.82 16.47 -43.19
CA ARG A 61 16.09 16.59 -43.90
C ARG A 61 17.11 15.69 -43.22
N PHE A 62 17.73 14.79 -43.98
CA PHE A 62 18.78 13.94 -43.42
C PHE A 62 20.01 14.78 -43.05
N PRO A 63 20.38 14.88 -41.75
CA PRO A 63 21.42 15.79 -41.30
C PRO A 63 22.82 15.29 -41.67
N ALA A 64 23.81 16.19 -41.81
CA ALA A 64 25.20 15.82 -42.13
C ALA A 64 25.84 14.97 -41.02
N GLU A 65 25.38 15.13 -39.78
CA GLU A 65 25.78 14.36 -38.61
C GLU A 65 25.37 12.88 -38.72
N ALA A 66 24.37 12.54 -39.55
CA ALA A 66 23.98 11.16 -39.80
C ALA A 66 25.08 10.34 -40.51
N GLU A 67 26.04 11.00 -41.16
CA GLU A 67 27.19 10.36 -41.82
C GLU A 67 28.29 9.94 -40.83
N LYS A 68 28.55 10.77 -39.80
CA LYS A 68 29.50 10.45 -38.69
C LYS A 68 29.05 9.23 -37.89
N GLU A 69 27.76 8.98 -37.93
CA GLU A 69 27.03 7.88 -37.32
C GLU A 69 26.97 6.65 -38.27
N TYR A 70 28.09 6.37 -38.97
CA TYR A 70 28.53 5.36 -39.97
C TYR A 70 27.58 4.22 -40.48
N GLY A 71 26.45 3.93 -39.83
CA GLY A 71 25.39 3.02 -40.29
C GLY A 71 24.10 3.71 -40.74
N ALA A 72 23.83 4.94 -40.28
CA ALA A 72 22.48 5.54 -40.35
C ALA A 72 21.92 5.72 -41.77
N LEU A 73 22.80 6.17 -42.67
CA LEU A 73 22.46 6.43 -44.08
C LEU A 73 22.51 5.16 -44.94
N ARG A 74 23.17 4.09 -44.45
CA ARG A 74 23.36 2.85 -45.20
C ARG A 74 22.12 1.95 -45.16
N SER A 75 21.44 1.89 -44.00
CA SER A 75 20.17 1.16 -43.82
C SER A 75 18.98 1.87 -44.46
N THR A 76 18.98 3.21 -44.47
CA THR A 76 17.93 4.04 -45.07
C THR A 76 18.13 4.34 -46.55
N GLN A 77 19.29 4.00 -47.11
CA GLN A 77 19.75 4.42 -48.45
C GLN A 77 19.59 5.93 -48.69
N GLY A 78 19.57 6.75 -47.62
CA GLY A 78 19.40 8.19 -47.68
C GLY A 78 20.71 8.90 -48.02
N ARG A 79 20.62 10.06 -48.69
CA ARG A 79 21.75 10.96 -48.93
C ARG A 79 21.71 12.14 -47.97
N ILE A 80 22.89 12.67 -47.63
CA ILE A 80 22.98 13.88 -46.79
C ILE A 80 22.25 15.03 -47.46
N GLY A 81 21.44 15.75 -46.68
CA GLY A 81 20.65 16.87 -47.16
C GLY A 81 19.44 16.46 -48.00
N GLU A 82 19.22 15.17 -48.24
CA GLU A 82 17.99 14.65 -48.85
C GLU A 82 16.80 14.98 -47.95
N VAL A 83 15.68 15.31 -48.58
CA VAL A 83 14.44 15.63 -47.90
C VAL A 83 13.41 14.54 -48.21
N ARG A 84 12.79 13.97 -47.18
CA ARG A 84 11.70 12.97 -47.29
C ARG A 84 10.53 13.37 -46.40
N LEU A 85 9.34 12.88 -46.68
CA LEU A 85 8.19 13.09 -45.81
C LEU A 85 8.31 12.23 -44.54
N LEU A 86 7.84 12.74 -43.40
CA LEU A 86 7.83 12.02 -42.12
C LEU A 86 7.19 10.63 -42.23
N ARG A 87 6.06 10.52 -42.95
CA ARG A 87 5.40 9.23 -43.20
C ARG A 87 6.28 8.23 -43.95
N ASP A 88 7.14 8.70 -44.87
CA ASP A 88 8.01 7.83 -45.66
C ASP A 88 9.18 7.33 -44.80
N VAL A 89 9.71 8.22 -43.94
CA VAL A 89 10.76 7.88 -42.97
C VAL A 89 10.25 6.89 -41.91
N LEU A 90 9.02 7.07 -41.42
CA LEU A 90 8.37 6.15 -40.47
C LEU A 90 8.13 4.77 -41.07
N ASN A 91 7.50 4.70 -42.25
CA ASN A 91 7.24 3.43 -42.94
C ASN A 91 8.55 2.69 -43.26
N GLN A 92 9.58 3.41 -43.69
CA GLN A 92 10.88 2.83 -43.94
C GLN A 92 11.55 2.30 -42.67
N ALA A 93 11.44 3.03 -41.55
CA ALA A 93 11.98 2.61 -40.26
C ALA A 93 11.41 1.27 -39.79
N VAL A 94 10.10 1.09 -39.97
CA VAL A 94 9.40 -0.15 -39.63
C VAL A 94 9.73 -1.25 -40.63
N SER A 95 9.67 -0.97 -41.93
CA SER A 95 9.87 -1.95 -43.01
C SER A 95 11.28 -2.54 -43.05
N LEU A 96 12.29 -1.74 -42.70
CA LEU A 96 13.70 -2.17 -42.71
C LEU A 96 14.20 -2.54 -41.32
N ASN A 97 13.35 -2.39 -40.28
CA ASN A 97 13.71 -2.45 -38.86
C ASN A 97 15.09 -1.79 -38.65
N ALA A 98 15.10 -0.49 -38.96
CA ALA A 98 16.30 0.33 -38.99
C ALA A 98 16.25 1.30 -37.80
N PRO A 99 16.86 0.95 -36.65
CA PRO A 99 17.00 1.85 -35.50
C PRO A 99 17.70 3.17 -35.86
N ASP A 100 18.48 3.12 -36.93
CA ASP A 100 19.13 4.22 -37.61
C ASP A 100 18.18 5.33 -38.10
N CYS A 101 16.92 4.99 -38.42
CA CYS A 101 15.89 5.98 -38.76
C CYS A 101 15.51 6.86 -37.56
N ILE A 102 15.71 6.38 -36.34
CA ILE A 102 15.50 7.16 -35.11
C ILE A 102 16.38 8.41 -35.10
N VAL A 103 17.59 8.34 -35.68
CA VAL A 103 18.52 9.47 -35.78
C VAL A 103 17.98 10.55 -36.71
N ALA A 104 17.33 10.19 -37.82
CA ALA A 104 16.65 11.14 -38.70
C ALA A 104 15.41 11.74 -38.00
N LEU A 105 14.69 10.93 -37.23
CA LEU A 105 13.56 11.38 -36.42
C LEU A 105 13.98 12.36 -35.30
N PHE A 106 15.22 12.34 -34.83
CA PHE A 106 15.72 13.34 -33.86
C PHE A 106 15.65 14.77 -34.41
N GLU A 107 15.76 14.99 -35.73
CA GLU A 107 15.71 16.33 -36.31
C GLU A 107 14.36 17.01 -36.06
N VAL A 108 13.25 16.27 -36.24
CA VAL A 108 11.89 16.71 -35.92
C VAL A 108 11.75 17.14 -34.45
N TYR A 109 12.61 16.58 -33.59
CA TYR A 109 12.63 16.80 -32.15
C TYR A 109 13.73 17.75 -31.68
N GLY A 110 14.52 18.37 -32.57
CA GLY A 110 15.59 19.28 -32.16
C GLY A 110 16.84 18.56 -31.61
N GLY A 111 17.13 17.37 -32.13
CA GLY A 111 18.26 16.52 -31.74
C GLY A 111 17.94 15.56 -30.59
N GLU A 112 18.93 14.78 -30.16
CA GLU A 112 18.81 13.77 -29.09
C GLU A 112 18.19 14.35 -27.81
N LYS A 113 18.62 15.55 -27.41
CA LYS A 113 18.11 16.23 -26.21
C LYS A 113 16.64 16.57 -26.31
N GLY A 114 16.17 16.98 -27.49
CA GLY A 114 14.78 17.36 -27.66
C GLY A 114 13.86 16.16 -27.84
N LEU A 115 14.34 15.05 -28.44
CA LEU A 115 13.57 13.79 -28.41
C LEU A 115 13.44 13.28 -26.99
N LEU A 116 14.56 13.18 -26.26
CA LEU A 116 14.55 12.71 -24.88
C LEU A 116 13.66 13.59 -24.02
N ARG A 117 13.72 14.91 -24.19
CA ARG A 117 12.82 15.84 -23.51
C ARG A 117 11.36 15.51 -23.80
N ARG A 118 10.96 15.30 -25.06
CA ARG A 118 9.56 14.99 -25.39
C ARG A 118 9.14 13.62 -24.87
N VAL A 119 9.98 12.59 -24.97
CA VAL A 119 9.72 11.31 -24.31
C VAL A 119 9.57 11.51 -22.79
N HIS A 120 10.37 12.38 -22.17
CA HIS A 120 10.27 12.71 -20.74
C HIS A 120 9.02 13.45 -20.33
N GLU A 121 8.54 14.34 -21.20
CA GLU A 121 7.29 15.07 -20.99
C GLU A 121 6.10 14.11 -20.90
N TYR A 122 6.17 12.98 -21.61
CA TYR A 122 5.13 11.96 -21.57
C TYR A 122 5.40 10.81 -20.58
N TRP A 123 6.67 10.41 -20.37
CA TRP A 123 7.04 9.25 -19.54
C TRP A 123 8.31 9.47 -18.70
N ASN A 124 8.31 8.97 -17.47
CA ASN A 124 9.47 9.10 -16.57
C ASN A 124 10.54 8.03 -16.84
N VAL A 125 11.35 8.22 -17.88
CA VAL A 125 12.42 7.29 -18.27
C VAL A 125 13.68 7.46 -17.38
N SER A 126 14.37 6.36 -17.06
CA SER A 126 15.58 6.39 -16.22
C SER A 126 16.76 7.08 -16.93
N ASP A 127 17.69 7.68 -16.17
CA ASP A 127 18.93 8.27 -16.72
C ASP A 127 19.81 7.25 -17.48
N TYR A 128 19.68 5.97 -17.13
CA TYR A 128 20.35 4.89 -17.84
C TYR A 128 19.75 4.71 -19.23
N SER A 129 18.43 4.51 -19.32
CA SER A 129 17.70 4.37 -20.58
C SER A 129 17.84 5.60 -21.48
N ARG A 130 17.95 6.81 -20.89
CA ARG A 130 18.27 8.06 -21.62
C ARG A 130 19.59 7.96 -22.38
N LYS A 131 20.63 7.39 -21.77
CA LYS A 131 21.98 7.33 -22.34
C LYS A 131 22.12 6.32 -23.46
N VAL A 132 21.18 5.39 -23.62
CA VAL A 132 21.24 4.28 -24.59
C VAL A 132 20.04 4.32 -25.57
N SER A 133 19.41 5.49 -25.71
CA SER A 133 18.14 5.75 -26.42
C SER A 133 18.14 5.45 -27.91
N THR A 134 19.28 5.55 -28.58
CA THR A 134 19.45 5.17 -29.99
C THR A 134 19.62 3.66 -30.19
N GLY A 135 19.76 2.90 -29.09
CA GLY A 135 20.06 1.46 -29.04
C GLY A 135 21.41 1.04 -29.63
N ARG A 136 22.25 2.01 -30.02
CA ARG A 136 23.58 1.76 -30.61
C ARG A 136 24.69 1.50 -29.60
N LYS A 137 24.53 1.95 -28.35
CA LYS A 137 25.45 1.55 -27.29
C LYS A 137 25.19 0.07 -27.01
N LYS A 138 26.23 -0.77 -27.09
CA LYS A 138 26.20 -2.22 -26.74
C LYS A 138 25.96 -2.45 -25.24
N LEU A 139 25.05 -1.69 -24.65
CA LEU A 139 24.66 -1.72 -23.26
C LEU A 139 23.17 -2.07 -23.23
N PRO A 140 22.81 -3.24 -22.69
CA PRO A 140 21.44 -3.71 -22.74
C PRO A 140 20.53 -2.86 -21.85
N GLN A 141 19.36 -2.48 -22.38
CA GLN A 141 18.30 -1.85 -21.62
C GLN A 141 17.46 -2.92 -20.90
N ARG A 142 17.15 -2.66 -19.62
CA ARG A 142 16.18 -3.46 -18.86
C ARG A 142 14.77 -2.96 -19.17
N SER A 143 13.92 -3.86 -19.65
CA SER A 143 12.49 -3.62 -19.88
C SER A 143 11.71 -4.83 -19.37
N ASN A 144 10.62 -4.61 -18.65
CA ASN A 144 9.75 -5.67 -18.17
C ASN A 144 8.57 -5.90 -19.13
N LEU A 145 7.87 -7.03 -19.01
CA LEU A 145 6.69 -7.33 -19.85
C LEU A 145 5.57 -6.31 -19.64
N TYR A 146 5.45 -5.78 -18.43
CA TYR A 146 4.46 -4.76 -18.08
C TYR A 146 4.70 -3.42 -18.81
N ASP A 147 5.95 -3.07 -19.08
CA ASP A 147 6.32 -1.88 -19.86
C ASP A 147 5.84 -2.06 -21.31
N TYR A 148 6.03 -3.25 -21.89
CA TYR A 148 5.51 -3.57 -23.23
C TYR A 148 3.98 -3.62 -23.27
N TYR A 149 3.34 -4.17 -22.22
CA TYR A 149 1.89 -4.14 -22.05
C TYR A 149 1.37 -2.70 -22.07
N LYS A 150 1.91 -1.83 -21.21
CA LYS A 150 1.49 -0.42 -21.12
C LYS A 150 1.75 0.33 -22.41
N ILE A 151 2.87 0.07 -23.08
CA ILE A 151 3.17 0.68 -24.39
C ILE A 151 2.16 0.22 -25.45
N GLY A 152 1.82 -1.07 -25.49
CA GLY A 152 0.82 -1.63 -26.39
C GLY A 152 -0.56 -0.99 -26.20
N GLU A 153 -1.01 -0.84 -24.95
CA GLU A 153 -2.25 -0.14 -24.59
C GLU A 153 -2.27 1.30 -25.13
N TYR A 154 -1.15 2.02 -25.06
CA TYR A 154 -1.08 3.37 -25.59
C TYR A 154 -1.12 3.42 -27.12
N PHE A 155 -0.56 2.42 -27.82
CA PHE A 155 -0.72 2.34 -29.28
C PHE A 155 -2.16 2.01 -29.68
N LEU A 156 -2.84 1.16 -28.91
CA LEU A 156 -4.25 0.83 -29.13
C LEU A 156 -5.20 2.01 -28.92
N ALA A 157 -4.79 3.03 -28.16
CA ALA A 157 -5.55 4.25 -27.96
C ALA A 157 -5.44 5.27 -29.11
N LEU A 158 -4.60 5.00 -30.13
CA LEU A 158 -4.45 5.87 -31.30
C LEU A 158 -5.55 5.60 -32.33
N GLN A 159 -5.86 6.61 -33.16
CA GLN A 159 -6.73 6.41 -34.32
C GLN A 159 -6.14 5.41 -35.31
N GLU A 160 -6.99 4.59 -35.93
CA GLU A 160 -6.57 3.57 -36.91
C GLU A 160 -5.79 4.20 -38.07
N GLU A 161 -6.20 5.37 -38.53
CA GLU A 161 -5.53 6.13 -39.59
C GLU A 161 -4.10 6.50 -39.19
N THR A 162 -3.91 6.95 -37.94
CA THR A 162 -2.59 7.28 -37.37
C THR A 162 -1.73 6.03 -37.23
N LEU A 163 -2.31 4.94 -36.72
CA LEU A 163 -1.60 3.66 -36.53
C LEU A 163 -1.20 3.03 -37.88
N SER A 164 -2.02 3.20 -38.92
CA SER A 164 -1.74 2.72 -40.28
C SER A 164 -0.53 3.39 -40.94
N LEU A 165 0.01 4.47 -40.36
CA LEU A 165 1.29 5.05 -40.77
C LEU A 165 2.48 4.13 -40.46
N LEU A 166 2.29 3.11 -39.63
CA LEU A 166 3.25 2.04 -39.34
C LEU A 166 2.94 0.75 -40.13
N ALA A 167 2.04 0.81 -41.11
CA ALA A 167 1.73 -0.35 -41.95
C ALA A 167 2.95 -0.73 -42.81
N ASN A 168 3.33 -2.00 -42.80
CA ASN A 168 4.37 -2.52 -43.68
C ASN A 168 3.86 -2.55 -45.13
N LYS A 169 3.97 -1.42 -45.84
CA LYS A 169 3.57 -1.26 -47.24
C LYS A 169 4.79 -1.30 -48.18
N ASN A 170 4.59 -1.89 -49.36
CA ASN A 170 5.57 -1.84 -50.44
C ASN A 170 5.77 -0.38 -50.88
N HIS A 171 7.01 0.03 -51.10
CA HIS A 171 7.31 1.41 -51.50
C HIS A 171 8.53 1.47 -52.41
N ILE A 172 8.60 2.52 -53.23
CA ILE A 172 9.69 2.72 -54.18
C ILE A 172 10.59 3.83 -53.65
N ILE A 173 11.82 3.48 -53.29
CA ILE A 173 12.86 4.45 -52.91
C ILE A 173 13.89 4.48 -54.04
N HIS A 174 14.08 5.66 -54.65
CA HIS A 174 15.02 5.85 -55.75
C HIS A 174 14.87 4.82 -56.90
N GLY A 175 13.63 4.49 -57.27
CA GLY A 175 13.34 3.53 -58.35
C GLY A 175 13.53 2.06 -57.97
N LYS A 176 13.91 1.73 -56.72
CA LYS A 176 13.95 0.36 -56.20
C LYS A 176 12.71 0.07 -55.38
N LEU A 177 12.03 -1.04 -55.70
CA LEU A 177 10.89 -1.53 -54.94
C LEU A 177 11.39 -2.20 -53.65
N HIS A 178 11.04 -1.63 -52.51
CA HIS A 178 11.20 -2.22 -51.20
C HIS A 178 9.88 -2.91 -50.83
N LYS A 179 9.92 -4.24 -50.79
CA LYS A 179 8.77 -5.05 -50.39
C LYS A 179 8.66 -5.10 -48.87
N ALA A 180 7.44 -4.97 -48.37
CA ALA A 180 7.06 -5.33 -47.02
C ALA A 180 7.45 -6.79 -46.76
N GLN A 181 8.18 -7.06 -45.68
CA GLN A 181 8.76 -8.39 -45.43
C GLN A 181 7.82 -9.34 -44.68
N SER A 182 6.57 -8.95 -44.38
CA SER A 182 5.59 -9.85 -43.74
C SER A 182 4.17 -9.61 -44.26
N HIS A 183 3.46 -10.69 -44.59
CA HIS A 183 2.01 -10.75 -44.73
C HIS A 183 1.52 -11.82 -43.75
N PHE A 184 0.61 -11.44 -42.86
CA PHE A 184 -0.07 -12.34 -41.94
C PHE A 184 -1.26 -12.91 -42.70
N ASP A 185 -1.25 -14.20 -43.02
CA ASP A 185 -2.26 -14.82 -43.89
C ASP A 185 -3.38 -15.46 -43.06
N GLY A 186 -4.64 -15.19 -43.46
CA GLY A 186 -5.74 -16.13 -43.24
C GLY A 186 -7.08 -15.55 -42.81
N LYS A 187 -7.17 -14.72 -41.76
CA LYS A 187 -8.49 -14.35 -41.16
C LYS A 187 -8.62 -12.96 -40.52
N ALA A 188 -7.54 -12.19 -40.36
CA ALA A 188 -7.59 -10.85 -39.73
C ALA A 188 -6.78 -9.84 -40.54
N GLU A 189 -7.32 -8.64 -40.78
CA GLU A 189 -6.62 -7.55 -41.45
C GLU A 189 -5.58 -6.95 -40.49
N VAL A 190 -4.29 -7.15 -40.77
CA VAL A 190 -3.19 -6.52 -40.01
C VAL A 190 -3.07 -5.06 -40.42
N ILE A 191 -3.20 -4.16 -39.44
CA ILE A 191 -3.13 -2.72 -39.61
C ILE A 191 -1.69 -2.22 -39.55
N ALA A 192 -0.91 -2.72 -38.59
CA ALA A 192 0.49 -2.31 -38.39
C ALA A 192 1.28 -3.38 -37.64
N SER A 193 2.60 -3.33 -37.74
CA SER A 193 3.48 -4.18 -36.92
C SER A 193 4.82 -3.50 -36.68
N ILE A 194 5.33 -3.56 -35.45
CA ILE A 194 6.62 -2.98 -35.07
C ILE A 194 7.53 -4.10 -34.59
N PHE A 195 8.64 -4.34 -35.28
CA PHE A 195 9.65 -5.34 -34.90
C PHE A 195 10.83 -4.65 -34.20
N TRP A 196 11.43 -5.31 -33.22
CA TRP A 196 12.66 -4.84 -32.57
C TRP A 196 13.54 -6.01 -32.10
N GLY A 197 14.75 -5.69 -31.63
CA GLY A 197 15.75 -6.70 -31.28
C GLY A 197 16.80 -6.88 -32.37
N THR A 198 17.99 -7.37 -32.01
CA THR A 198 19.10 -7.58 -32.96
C THR A 198 18.82 -8.65 -34.02
N ASP A 199 17.97 -9.61 -33.70
CA ASP A 199 17.52 -10.70 -34.56
C ASP A 199 16.05 -10.53 -34.99
N GLN A 200 15.44 -9.39 -34.65
CA GLN A 200 14.04 -9.06 -34.95
C GLN A 200 13.04 -10.12 -34.46
N SER A 201 13.39 -10.76 -33.34
CA SER A 201 12.60 -11.82 -32.73
C SER A 201 11.42 -11.31 -31.90
N ASP A 202 11.27 -9.99 -31.76
CA ASP A 202 10.22 -9.38 -30.97
C ASP A 202 9.36 -8.45 -31.81
N CYS A 203 8.04 -8.49 -31.60
CA CYS A 203 7.15 -7.55 -32.26
C CYS A 203 5.86 -7.25 -31.50
N LEU A 204 5.28 -6.09 -31.84
CA LEU A 204 3.89 -5.75 -31.60
C LEU A 204 3.17 -5.86 -32.94
N VAL A 205 2.07 -6.60 -32.98
CA VAL A 205 1.25 -6.79 -34.18
C VAL A 205 -0.15 -6.27 -33.90
N PHE A 206 -0.61 -5.33 -34.71
CA PHE A 206 -1.92 -4.69 -34.59
C PHE A 206 -2.84 -5.17 -35.72
N TYR A 207 -4.02 -5.67 -35.38
CA TYR A 207 -4.96 -6.26 -36.34
C TYR A 207 -6.41 -6.10 -35.90
N LYS A 208 -7.35 -6.28 -36.83
CA LYS A 208 -8.79 -6.33 -36.50
C LYS A 208 -9.23 -7.75 -36.19
N LYS A 209 -9.86 -7.94 -35.04
CA LYS A 209 -10.60 -9.16 -34.67
C LYS A 209 -12.03 -8.74 -34.31
N GLU A 210 -13.02 -9.22 -35.07
CA GLU A 210 -14.44 -8.88 -34.84
C GLU A 210 -14.69 -7.36 -34.76
N ASP A 211 -14.13 -6.60 -35.71
CA ASP A 211 -14.14 -5.13 -35.77
C ASP A 211 -13.50 -4.37 -34.59
N GLN A 212 -12.84 -5.07 -33.66
CA GLN A 212 -12.04 -4.45 -32.60
C GLN A 212 -10.55 -4.42 -32.96
N LEU A 213 -9.93 -3.25 -32.76
CA LEU A 213 -8.48 -3.11 -32.84
C LEU A 213 -7.83 -3.90 -31.70
N THR A 214 -7.02 -4.87 -32.07
CA THR A 214 -6.34 -5.80 -31.17
C THR A 214 -4.84 -5.68 -31.38
N CYS A 215 -4.06 -5.82 -30.31
CA CYS A 215 -2.60 -5.89 -30.40
C CYS A 215 -2.10 -7.18 -29.76
N SER A 216 -1.04 -7.76 -30.34
CA SER A 216 -0.35 -8.91 -29.78
C SER A 216 1.15 -8.64 -29.63
N LEU A 217 1.69 -9.02 -28.47
CA LEU A 217 3.12 -8.99 -28.17
C LEU A 217 3.72 -10.37 -28.45
N VAL A 218 4.72 -10.41 -29.31
CA VAL A 218 5.52 -11.61 -29.61
C VAL A 218 6.94 -11.39 -29.12
N ILE A 219 7.51 -12.38 -28.43
CA ILE A 219 8.83 -12.31 -27.81
C ILE A 219 9.63 -13.58 -28.13
N ASN A 220 10.88 -13.42 -28.57
CA ASN A 220 11.82 -14.49 -28.95
C ASN A 220 11.38 -15.32 -30.18
N GLY A 221 10.52 -14.78 -31.04
CA GLY A 221 10.11 -15.38 -32.30
C GLY A 221 11.28 -15.72 -33.21
N LYS A 222 11.47 -16.99 -33.56
CA LYS A 222 12.53 -17.37 -34.50
C LYS A 222 12.17 -16.92 -35.92
N ASN A 223 12.95 -15.98 -36.48
CA ASN A 223 12.88 -15.59 -37.90
C ASN A 223 11.44 -15.32 -38.42
N LEU A 224 10.69 -14.51 -37.67
CA LEU A 224 9.31 -14.13 -38.02
C LEU A 224 9.19 -13.31 -39.31
N MET A 225 10.30 -12.74 -39.80
CA MET A 225 10.39 -12.00 -41.07
C MET A 225 10.28 -12.90 -42.33
N HIS A 226 10.26 -14.23 -42.19
CA HIS A 226 10.30 -15.16 -43.32
C HIS A 226 9.20 -16.22 -43.33
N THR A 227 8.31 -16.22 -42.34
CA THR A 227 7.25 -17.22 -42.22
C THR A 227 5.90 -16.56 -42.45
N SER A 228 5.27 -16.92 -43.58
CA SER A 228 3.84 -16.72 -43.83
C SER A 228 2.93 -17.56 -42.92
N GLU A 229 3.52 -18.25 -41.94
CA GLU A 229 2.89 -19.21 -41.03
C GLU A 229 2.54 -18.62 -39.67
N LEU A 230 2.18 -17.33 -39.61
CA LEU A 230 1.35 -16.85 -38.51
C LEU A 230 -0.10 -17.26 -38.76
N ALA A 231 -0.32 -18.56 -38.98
CA ALA A 231 -1.64 -19.14 -39.04
C ALA A 231 -2.12 -19.31 -37.60
N MET A 232 -2.86 -18.34 -37.08
CA MET A 232 -3.65 -18.56 -35.86
C MET A 232 -4.57 -19.74 -36.11
N ASN A 233 -4.17 -20.91 -35.61
CA ASN A 233 -4.94 -22.12 -35.73
C ASN A 233 -6.23 -21.89 -34.92
N PRO A 234 -7.44 -22.00 -35.50
CA PRO A 234 -8.67 -21.83 -34.72
C PRO A 234 -8.85 -22.88 -33.61
N SER A 235 -7.93 -23.85 -33.51
CA SER A 235 -7.83 -24.84 -32.44
C SER A 235 -6.72 -24.58 -31.41
N THR A 236 -6.05 -23.43 -31.44
CA THR A 236 -5.27 -22.96 -30.28
C THR A 236 -6.18 -22.13 -29.42
N ASP A 237 -6.50 -22.65 -28.23
CA ASP A 237 -7.24 -21.94 -27.21
C ASP A 237 -6.60 -20.56 -26.98
N PHE A 238 -7.35 -19.52 -27.31
CA PHE A 238 -6.98 -18.16 -26.98
C PHE A 238 -7.04 -18.05 -25.46
N VAL A 239 -5.90 -17.86 -24.81
CA VAL A 239 -5.87 -17.43 -23.42
C VAL A 239 -6.25 -15.95 -23.39
N GLU A 240 -7.54 -15.65 -23.30
CA GLU A 240 -7.96 -14.45 -22.59
C GLU A 240 -7.32 -14.52 -21.20
N PRO A 241 -6.81 -13.42 -20.61
CA PRO A 241 -6.53 -13.43 -19.18
C PRO A 241 -7.87 -13.46 -18.45
N GLU A 242 -8.57 -14.59 -18.51
CA GLU A 242 -9.39 -15.04 -17.41
C GLU A 242 -8.43 -15.22 -16.24
N ILE A 243 -8.34 -14.18 -15.42
CA ILE A 243 -8.01 -14.36 -14.01
C ILE A 243 -9.11 -15.27 -13.48
N ARG A 244 -8.83 -16.58 -13.48
CA ARG A 244 -9.15 -17.53 -12.42
C ARG A 244 -8.89 -18.95 -12.91
N LEU A 245 -7.83 -19.56 -12.40
CA LEU A 245 -7.91 -20.93 -11.88
C LEU A 245 -7.11 -20.99 -10.57
N LYS A 246 -7.86 -20.93 -9.47
CA LYS A 246 -7.56 -21.76 -8.29
C LYS A 246 -7.45 -23.19 -8.81
N ASP A 247 -6.24 -23.75 -8.87
CA ASP A 247 -5.95 -25.17 -8.67
C ASP A 247 -4.43 -25.45 -8.73
N THR A 248 -3.90 -25.85 -7.56
CA THR A 248 -2.65 -26.60 -7.32
C THR A 248 -1.45 -26.34 -8.23
N HIS A 249 -0.66 -25.31 -7.93
CA HIS A 249 0.78 -25.28 -8.26
C HIS A 249 1.56 -25.39 -6.95
N THR A 250 2.66 -26.13 -6.95
CA THR A 250 3.57 -26.17 -5.80
C THR A 250 4.16 -24.78 -5.55
N PHE A 251 4.55 -24.45 -4.32
CA PHE A 251 5.16 -23.14 -4.03
C PHE A 251 6.44 -22.90 -4.85
N LYS A 252 7.17 -23.98 -5.15
CA LYS A 252 8.31 -23.98 -6.08
C LYS A 252 7.93 -23.44 -7.46
N GLU A 253 6.90 -23.99 -8.08
CA GLU A 253 6.44 -23.57 -9.42
C GLU A 253 5.98 -22.12 -9.42
N CYS A 254 5.32 -21.67 -8.34
CA CYS A 254 4.98 -20.27 -8.16
C CYS A 254 6.24 -19.38 -8.19
N LEU A 255 7.28 -19.74 -7.43
CA LEU A 255 8.53 -18.99 -7.38
C LEU A 255 9.24 -18.96 -8.74
N GLU A 256 9.39 -20.11 -9.39
CA GLU A 256 10.10 -20.23 -10.67
C GLU A 256 9.36 -19.59 -11.85
N THR A 257 8.03 -19.50 -11.78
CA THR A 257 7.20 -18.93 -12.84
C THR A 257 7.12 -17.42 -12.73
N ASN A 258 6.95 -16.89 -11.52
CA ASN A 258 6.64 -15.47 -11.30
C ASN A 258 7.88 -14.64 -10.97
N PHE A 259 8.95 -15.25 -10.44
CA PHE A 259 10.09 -14.50 -9.90
C PHE A 259 11.43 -14.96 -10.47
N LYS A 260 12.36 -14.01 -10.56
CA LYS A 260 13.71 -14.30 -11.04
C LYS A 260 14.54 -14.91 -9.91
N GLY A 261 14.88 -16.18 -10.05
CA GLY A 261 15.80 -16.88 -9.15
C GLY A 261 16.05 -18.31 -9.62
N TYR A 262 16.70 -19.09 -8.76
CA TYR A 262 16.87 -20.53 -8.95
C TYR A 262 17.03 -21.22 -7.60
N PHE A 263 16.65 -22.49 -7.48
CA PHE A 263 16.91 -23.25 -6.26
C PHE A 263 18.37 -23.70 -6.21
N LEU A 264 19.03 -23.45 -5.07
CA LEU A 264 20.44 -23.83 -4.85
C LEU A 264 20.64 -25.36 -4.87
N ASN A 265 19.63 -26.10 -4.42
CA ASN A 265 19.57 -27.55 -4.48
C ASN A 265 18.14 -27.97 -4.86
N GLU A 266 17.96 -28.37 -6.11
CA GLU A 266 16.67 -28.77 -6.68
C GLU A 266 16.03 -29.98 -5.97
N LYS A 267 16.85 -30.92 -5.48
CA LYS A 267 16.38 -32.20 -4.93
C LYS A 267 15.56 -32.04 -3.65
N ILE A 268 15.90 -31.04 -2.83
CA ILE A 268 15.18 -30.77 -1.58
C ILE A 268 14.01 -29.82 -1.78
N ALA A 269 13.88 -29.21 -2.97
CA ALA A 269 12.87 -28.19 -3.27
C ALA A 269 11.58 -28.75 -3.89
N GLU A 270 11.47 -30.05 -4.14
CA GLU A 270 10.34 -30.65 -4.88
C GLU A 270 8.99 -30.54 -4.16
N ASN A 271 8.98 -30.56 -2.81
CA ASN A 271 7.75 -30.56 -2.01
C ASN A 271 7.75 -29.41 -0.98
N ILE A 272 7.79 -28.17 -1.46
CA ILE A 272 7.73 -26.99 -0.58
C ILE A 272 6.26 -26.64 -0.29
N ILE A 273 5.88 -26.77 0.98
CA ILE A 273 4.60 -26.29 1.52
C ILE A 273 4.86 -24.98 2.26
N VAL A 274 4.08 -23.95 1.96
CA VAL A 274 4.20 -22.63 2.58
C VAL A 274 2.83 -22.12 2.98
N ASP A 275 2.67 -21.82 4.27
CA ASP A 275 1.47 -21.18 4.82
C ASP A 275 1.68 -19.67 4.99
N HIS A 276 2.91 -19.26 5.32
CA HIS A 276 3.25 -17.87 5.63
C HIS A 276 4.53 -17.44 4.93
N THR A 277 4.56 -16.21 4.39
CA THR A 277 5.78 -15.60 3.87
C THR A 277 6.15 -14.39 4.70
N VAL A 278 7.38 -14.33 5.20
CA VAL A 278 7.81 -13.28 6.13
C VAL A 278 9.23 -12.80 5.81
N CYS A 279 9.54 -11.57 6.19
CA CYS A 279 10.93 -11.08 6.25
C CYS A 279 11.33 -10.62 7.66
N ASP A 280 10.44 -10.76 8.65
CA ASP A 280 10.68 -10.49 10.05
C ASP A 280 10.55 -11.77 10.87
N GLN A 281 11.69 -12.23 11.40
CA GLN A 281 11.78 -13.44 12.21
C GLN A 281 10.96 -13.37 13.51
N SER A 282 10.65 -12.17 14.00
CA SER A 282 9.87 -12.02 15.24
C SER A 282 8.43 -12.50 15.07
N SER A 283 7.85 -12.44 13.86
CA SER A 283 6.52 -12.99 13.58
C SER A 283 6.52 -14.52 13.72
N VAL A 284 7.55 -15.20 13.20
CA VAL A 284 7.69 -16.67 13.28
C VAL A 284 7.68 -17.15 14.73
N VAL A 285 8.52 -16.52 15.57
CA VAL A 285 8.66 -16.92 16.98
C VAL A 285 7.39 -16.60 17.79
N ARG A 286 6.79 -15.43 17.55
CA ARG A 286 5.62 -14.95 18.29
C ARG A 286 4.40 -15.82 18.03
N GLU A 287 4.12 -16.08 16.75
CA GLU A 287 2.92 -16.82 16.33
C GLU A 287 3.14 -18.34 16.31
N LYS A 288 4.39 -18.79 16.49
CA LYS A 288 4.81 -20.20 16.38
C LYS A 288 4.41 -20.80 15.03
N TRP A 289 4.59 -20.03 13.97
CA TRP A 289 4.25 -20.48 12.62
C TRP A 289 5.15 -21.61 12.15
N GLU A 290 4.55 -22.56 11.44
CA GLU A 290 5.24 -23.60 10.69
C GLU A 290 5.11 -23.29 9.18
N ASN A 291 5.81 -24.06 8.35
CA ASN A 291 5.78 -23.93 6.90
C ASN A 291 6.06 -22.51 6.39
N VAL A 292 7.13 -21.88 6.88
CA VAL A 292 7.42 -20.46 6.56
C VAL A 292 8.34 -20.33 5.35
N ALA A 293 7.97 -19.48 4.39
CA ALA A 293 8.90 -18.91 3.42
C ALA A 293 9.57 -17.68 4.02
N TYR A 294 10.87 -17.78 4.33
CA TYR A 294 11.62 -16.70 4.96
C TYR A 294 12.47 -15.93 3.95
N ILE A 295 12.17 -14.65 3.74
CA ILE A 295 12.94 -13.75 2.87
C ILE A 295 14.09 -13.14 3.68
N ALA A 296 15.29 -13.66 3.46
CA ALA A 296 16.49 -13.26 4.18
C ALA A 296 17.25 -12.16 3.41
N PHE A 297 17.22 -10.93 3.92
CA PHE A 297 17.95 -9.82 3.32
C PHE A 297 19.45 -9.85 3.59
N SER A 298 20.28 -9.69 2.57
CA SER A 298 21.68 -9.30 2.76
C SER A 298 21.77 -7.85 3.26
N ALA A 299 22.89 -7.48 3.89
CA ALA A 299 23.12 -6.09 4.32
C ALA A 299 23.07 -5.09 3.15
N GLU A 300 23.49 -5.49 1.96
CA GLU A 300 23.42 -4.66 0.75
C GLU A 300 21.96 -4.42 0.34
N SER A 301 21.16 -5.49 0.27
CA SER A 301 19.73 -5.41 -0.05
C SER A 301 18.94 -4.64 1.01
N PHE A 302 19.25 -4.83 2.29
CA PHE A 302 18.61 -4.09 3.37
C PHE A 302 18.96 -2.59 3.36
N ARG A 303 20.22 -2.24 3.07
CA ARG A 303 20.63 -0.83 2.90
C ARG A 303 19.96 -0.17 1.69
N ALA A 304 19.63 -0.93 0.64
CA ALA A 304 18.85 -0.40 -0.49
C ALA A 304 17.43 0.02 -0.08
N MET A 305 16.83 -0.69 0.90
CA MET A 305 15.52 -0.38 1.47
C MET A 305 15.57 0.80 2.46
N ILE A 306 16.54 0.79 3.39
CA ILE A 306 16.71 1.82 4.41
C ILE A 306 18.13 2.41 4.33
N PRO A 307 18.39 3.36 3.40
CA PRO A 307 19.74 3.91 3.17
C PRO A 307 20.38 4.58 4.38
N LYS A 308 19.58 4.99 5.36
CA LYS A 308 20.03 5.63 6.61
C LYS A 308 20.22 4.66 7.78
N SER A 309 20.03 3.34 7.57
CA SER A 309 20.27 2.36 8.62
C SER A 309 21.74 2.36 9.02
N LYS A 310 22.03 2.62 10.29
CA LYS A 310 23.38 2.43 10.88
C LYS A 310 23.65 0.98 11.28
N ARG A 311 22.65 0.09 11.14
CA ARG A 311 22.77 -1.32 11.49
C ARG A 311 23.02 -2.13 10.22
N ASP A 312 24.06 -2.97 10.29
CA ASP A 312 24.31 -4.00 9.29
C ASP A 312 23.36 -5.16 9.59
N PHE A 313 22.26 -5.19 8.84
CA PHE A 313 21.24 -6.22 8.98
C PHE A 313 21.57 -7.38 8.04
N HIS A 314 21.86 -8.54 8.62
CA HIS A 314 22.09 -9.78 7.89
C HIS A 314 20.98 -10.76 8.24
N GLY A 315 19.93 -10.81 7.42
CA GLY A 315 18.76 -11.68 7.63
C GLY A 315 19.13 -13.16 7.77
N ASN A 316 20.20 -13.59 7.09
CA ASN A 316 20.74 -14.94 7.18
C ASN A 316 21.22 -15.31 8.59
N GLU A 317 21.77 -14.35 9.35
CA GLU A 317 22.24 -14.58 10.73
C GLU A 317 21.08 -14.68 11.73
N LEU A 318 19.90 -14.15 11.36
CA LEU A 318 18.74 -14.14 12.24
C LEU A 318 18.06 -15.50 12.30
N ILE A 319 18.18 -16.31 11.25
CA ILE A 319 17.63 -17.67 11.21
C ILE A 319 18.15 -18.47 12.41
N SER A 320 19.48 -18.55 12.55
CA SER A 320 20.12 -19.32 13.62
C SER A 320 20.08 -18.63 14.97
N LYS A 321 20.17 -17.29 14.99
CA LYS A 321 20.06 -16.52 16.24
C LYS A 321 18.70 -16.72 16.93
N TYR A 322 17.63 -16.79 16.14
CA TYR A 322 16.26 -16.97 16.66
C TYR A 322 15.81 -18.43 16.68
N LYS A 323 16.65 -19.37 16.22
CA LYS A 323 16.39 -20.81 16.20
C LYS A 323 15.10 -21.16 15.46
N ILE A 324 14.90 -20.56 14.28
CA ILE A 324 13.68 -20.74 13.48
C ILE A 324 13.90 -21.70 12.30
N GLU A 325 15.04 -22.41 12.24
CA GLU A 325 15.34 -23.34 11.14
C GLU A 325 14.26 -24.41 10.95
N GLU A 326 13.70 -24.93 12.04
CA GLU A 326 12.69 -25.99 12.01
C GLU A 326 11.32 -25.47 11.50
N ASN A 327 11.08 -24.17 11.57
CA ASN A 327 9.85 -23.53 11.11
C ASN A 327 9.89 -23.16 9.61
N ILE A 328 11.07 -23.13 8.99
CA ILE A 328 11.27 -22.62 7.64
C ILE A 328 11.20 -23.75 6.61
N SER A 329 10.26 -23.66 5.68
CA SER A 329 10.16 -24.54 4.51
C SER A 329 11.08 -24.13 3.37
N VAL A 330 11.36 -22.84 3.23
CA VAL A 330 12.21 -22.30 2.16
C VAL A 330 12.80 -20.95 2.56
N ILE A 331 14.08 -20.75 2.24
CA ILE A 331 14.78 -19.49 2.42
C ILE A 331 14.88 -18.81 1.07
N ILE A 332 14.43 -17.57 0.95
CA ILE A 332 14.63 -16.75 -0.24
C ILE A 332 15.72 -15.74 0.07
N THR A 333 16.83 -15.78 -0.67
CA THR A 333 18.01 -14.95 -0.34
C THR A 333 18.83 -14.59 -1.57
N ASP A 334 19.52 -13.45 -1.50
CA ASP A 334 20.52 -13.04 -2.49
C ASP A 334 21.94 -13.49 -2.13
N LYS A 335 22.14 -14.04 -0.93
CA LYS A 335 23.41 -14.63 -0.49
C LYS A 335 23.15 -16.04 0.05
N PRO A 336 23.55 -17.11 -0.67
CA PRO A 336 23.41 -18.49 -0.21
C PRO A 336 23.94 -18.68 1.22
N ILE A 337 23.31 -19.57 1.99
CA ILE A 337 23.72 -19.99 3.33
C ILE A 337 24.32 -21.39 3.23
N PRO A 338 25.65 -21.54 3.13
CA PRO A 338 26.27 -22.84 2.83
C PRO A 338 25.93 -23.93 3.85
N GLN A 339 25.79 -23.57 5.14
CA GLN A 339 25.52 -24.52 6.22
C GLN A 339 24.12 -25.14 6.16
N LEU A 340 23.19 -24.50 5.44
CA LEU A 340 21.80 -24.95 5.29
C LEU A 340 21.50 -25.47 3.88
N ARG A 341 22.49 -25.53 2.99
CA ARG A 341 22.32 -25.84 1.56
C ARG A 341 21.52 -27.12 1.28
N ASP A 342 21.80 -28.18 2.04
CA ASP A 342 21.20 -29.50 1.87
C ASP A 342 20.16 -29.82 2.95
N LYS A 343 19.81 -28.83 3.80
CA LYS A 343 18.86 -28.98 4.91
C LYS A 343 17.55 -28.25 4.66
N ILE A 344 17.63 -27.04 4.12
CA ILE A 344 16.48 -26.18 3.85
C ILE A 344 16.60 -25.67 2.40
N PRO A 345 15.57 -25.81 1.56
CA PRO A 345 15.54 -25.26 0.22
C PRO A 345 15.89 -23.77 0.23
N GLN A 346 16.78 -23.34 -0.68
CA GLN A 346 17.15 -21.94 -0.83
C GLN A 346 16.87 -21.47 -2.25
N PHE A 347 15.94 -20.51 -2.40
CA PHE A 347 15.68 -19.83 -3.66
C PHE A 347 16.59 -18.60 -3.77
N ILE A 348 17.57 -18.68 -4.66
CA ILE A 348 18.60 -17.67 -4.83
C ILE A 348 18.12 -16.61 -5.82
N VAL A 349 17.98 -15.38 -5.35
CA VAL A 349 17.49 -14.24 -6.13
C VAL A 349 18.59 -13.20 -6.34
N PRO A 350 18.56 -12.39 -7.42
CA PRO A 350 19.59 -11.37 -7.64
C PRO A 350 19.63 -10.28 -6.57
N ASN A 351 18.47 -9.97 -5.96
CA ASN A 351 18.33 -9.00 -4.89
C ASN A 351 17.11 -9.36 -4.06
N SER A 352 17.31 -9.67 -2.77
CA SER A 352 16.27 -10.16 -1.87
C SER A 352 15.23 -9.09 -1.54
N PHE A 353 15.61 -7.81 -1.54
CA PHE A 353 14.66 -6.72 -1.34
C PHE A 353 13.76 -6.50 -2.58
N THR A 354 14.33 -6.48 -3.78
CA THR A 354 13.54 -6.40 -5.03
C THR A 354 12.55 -7.55 -5.12
N PHE A 355 13.01 -8.77 -4.83
CA PHE A 355 12.13 -9.93 -4.76
C PHE A 355 10.98 -9.72 -3.76
N ALA A 356 11.28 -9.28 -2.53
CA ALA A 356 10.23 -9.03 -1.53
C ALA A 356 9.20 -8.02 -2.02
N TYR A 357 9.63 -6.93 -2.66
CA TYR A 357 8.72 -5.93 -3.20
C TYR A 357 7.83 -6.51 -4.32
N GLU A 358 8.42 -7.23 -5.27
CA GLU A 358 7.68 -7.90 -6.34
C GLU A 358 6.70 -8.94 -5.77
N TYR A 359 7.11 -9.69 -4.77
CA TYR A 359 6.29 -10.68 -4.09
C TYR A 359 5.12 -10.04 -3.33
N ALA A 360 5.34 -8.92 -2.64
CA ALA A 360 4.28 -8.16 -1.99
C ALA A 360 3.22 -7.69 -3.01
N CYS A 361 3.64 -7.16 -4.16
CA CYS A 361 2.71 -6.81 -5.24
C CYS A 361 1.91 -8.04 -5.71
N TYR A 362 2.59 -9.16 -5.95
CA TYR A 362 1.97 -10.41 -6.37
C TYR A 362 0.91 -10.89 -5.36
N GLN A 363 1.23 -10.89 -4.06
CA GLN A 363 0.29 -11.30 -3.01
C GLN A 363 -0.96 -10.43 -3.00
N ILE A 364 -0.80 -9.11 -3.11
CA ILE A 364 -1.92 -8.17 -3.11
C ILE A 364 -2.77 -8.29 -4.37
N GLU A 365 -2.15 -8.46 -5.54
CA GLU A 365 -2.86 -8.62 -6.81
C GLU A 365 -3.66 -9.93 -6.89
N ASN A 366 -3.21 -10.97 -6.18
CA ASN A 366 -3.87 -12.29 -6.10
C ASN A 366 -4.71 -12.47 -4.83
N TYR A 367 -4.92 -11.41 -4.04
CA TYR A 367 -5.75 -11.46 -2.85
C TYR A 367 -7.22 -11.28 -3.22
N ASP A 368 -8.03 -12.30 -2.90
CA ASP A 368 -9.47 -12.34 -3.20
C ASP A 368 -10.34 -11.70 -2.10
N GLY A 369 -9.77 -11.49 -0.90
CA GLY A 369 -10.51 -10.99 0.26
C GLY A 369 -10.67 -9.46 0.25
N LYS A 370 -11.09 -8.89 1.39
CA LYS A 370 -11.33 -7.45 1.51
C LYS A 370 -10.20 -6.75 2.24
N PHE A 371 -9.71 -5.65 1.69
CA PHE A 371 -8.62 -4.87 2.26
C PHE A 371 -9.11 -3.48 2.70
N CYS A 372 -9.02 -3.21 4.00
CA CYS A 372 -9.17 -1.89 4.59
C CYS A 372 -7.84 -1.35 5.13
N ALA A 373 -7.39 -0.18 4.63
CA ALA A 373 -6.26 0.55 5.21
C ALA A 373 -6.74 1.72 6.08
N ILE A 374 -6.06 1.97 7.20
CA ILE A 374 -6.50 2.91 8.24
C ILE A 374 -5.36 3.86 8.58
N THR A 375 -5.59 5.16 8.42
CA THR A 375 -4.60 6.19 8.75
C THR A 375 -5.21 7.36 9.51
N GLY A 376 -4.36 8.08 10.23
CA GLY A 376 -4.76 9.21 11.06
C GLY A 376 -3.66 9.61 12.03
N SER A 377 -3.78 10.78 12.63
CA SER A 377 -2.88 11.17 13.74
C SER A 377 -3.28 10.44 15.03
N ALA A 378 -4.58 10.27 15.27
CA ALA A 378 -5.17 9.52 16.37
C ALA A 378 -6.30 8.59 15.87
N GLY A 379 -6.72 7.60 16.65
CA GLY A 379 -7.87 6.74 16.35
C GLY A 379 -7.62 5.56 15.40
N LYS A 380 -6.43 5.44 14.79
CA LYS A 380 -6.08 4.35 13.87
C LYS A 380 -6.26 2.96 14.48
N SER A 381 -5.58 2.72 15.60
CA SER A 381 -5.57 1.41 16.25
C SER A 381 -6.96 1.05 16.79
N SER A 382 -7.66 2.02 17.39
CA SER A 382 -9.03 1.84 17.87
C SER A 382 -9.97 1.46 16.73
N THR A 383 -9.90 2.16 15.60
CA THR A 383 -10.69 1.84 14.40
C THR A 383 -10.36 0.44 13.87
N ARG A 384 -9.08 0.07 13.81
CA ARG A 384 -8.65 -1.26 13.35
C ARG A 384 -9.22 -2.37 14.24
N LEU A 385 -9.13 -2.23 15.55
CA LEU A 385 -9.70 -3.21 16.48
C LEU A 385 -11.22 -3.25 16.42
N MET A 386 -11.86 -2.11 16.24
CA MET A 386 -13.32 -2.04 16.10
C MET A 386 -13.78 -2.76 14.83
N LEU A 387 -13.10 -2.56 13.70
CA LEU A 387 -13.34 -3.34 12.48
C LEU A 387 -13.08 -4.83 12.68
N ASN A 388 -11.99 -5.19 13.37
CA ASN A 388 -11.67 -6.59 13.66
C ASN A 388 -12.77 -7.26 14.51
N HIS A 389 -13.35 -6.52 15.46
CA HIS A 389 -14.46 -7.00 16.28
C HIS A 389 -15.76 -7.07 15.49
N LEU A 390 -16.07 -6.05 14.68
CA LEU A 390 -17.25 -6.05 13.82
C LEU A 390 -17.22 -7.19 12.81
N LEU A 391 -16.05 -7.54 12.28
CA LEU A 391 -15.87 -8.57 11.27
C LEU A 391 -15.57 -9.96 11.86
N SER A 392 -15.62 -10.14 13.19
CA SER A 392 -15.27 -11.41 13.85
C SER A 392 -16.08 -12.60 13.31
N ASP A 393 -17.35 -12.34 12.99
CA ASP A 393 -18.30 -13.36 12.54
C ASP A 393 -18.32 -13.50 11.00
N SER A 394 -17.57 -12.66 10.30
CA SER A 394 -17.43 -12.66 8.83
C SER A 394 -16.12 -13.27 8.34
N GLY A 395 -15.33 -13.87 9.23
CA GLY A 395 -14.14 -14.62 8.86
C GLY A 395 -12.86 -14.14 9.53
N LYS A 396 -11.73 -14.70 9.08
CA LYS A 396 -10.41 -14.45 9.64
C LYS A 396 -9.89 -13.09 9.19
N SER A 397 -9.53 -12.25 10.16
CA SER A 397 -8.92 -10.95 9.92
C SER A 397 -7.40 -11.00 10.12
N PHE A 398 -6.66 -10.28 9.29
CA PHE A 398 -5.22 -10.04 9.44
C PHE A 398 -4.91 -8.55 9.53
N GLY A 399 -3.91 -8.16 10.32
CA GLY A 399 -3.53 -6.76 10.48
C GLY A 399 -2.31 -6.58 11.36
N ASN A 400 -1.96 -5.34 11.66
CA ASN A 400 -0.74 -5.03 12.41
C ASN A 400 -0.79 -5.62 13.83
N PHE A 401 0.34 -6.17 14.26
CA PHE A 401 0.59 -6.44 15.67
C PHE A 401 0.98 -5.15 16.40
N GLY A 402 0.30 -4.84 17.51
CA GLY A 402 0.57 -3.64 18.31
C GLY A 402 0.56 -2.35 17.46
N ASN A 403 1.63 -1.55 17.58
CA ASN A 403 1.82 -0.29 16.86
C ASN A 403 2.75 -0.41 15.65
N ALA A 404 2.88 -1.61 15.06
CA ALA A 404 3.77 -1.88 13.92
C ALA A 404 3.25 -1.24 12.61
N ASN A 405 3.19 0.08 12.55
CA ASN A 405 2.50 0.87 11.51
C ASN A 405 3.44 1.82 10.72
N LEU A 406 4.75 1.61 10.82
CA LEU A 406 5.80 2.38 10.17
C LEU A 406 6.23 1.73 8.85
N HIS A 407 7.18 2.34 8.13
CA HIS A 407 7.57 1.94 6.77
C HIS A 407 8.00 0.47 6.67
N TYR A 408 8.96 0.03 7.47
CA TYR A 408 9.39 -1.37 7.42
C TYR A 408 8.27 -2.35 7.78
N SER A 409 7.56 -2.11 8.89
CA SER A 409 6.53 -3.04 9.36
C SER A 409 5.33 -3.14 8.44
N THR A 410 4.84 -2.02 7.90
CA THR A 410 3.75 -2.06 6.90
C THR A 410 4.16 -2.76 5.61
N PHE A 411 5.42 -2.65 5.20
CA PHE A 411 5.96 -3.43 4.09
C PHE A 411 5.99 -4.93 4.42
N SER A 412 6.56 -5.31 5.57
CA SER A 412 6.60 -6.72 5.99
C SER A 412 5.21 -7.36 6.04
N LEU A 413 4.20 -6.65 6.55
CA LEU A 413 2.82 -7.13 6.60
C LEU A 413 2.22 -7.39 5.20
N THR A 414 2.62 -6.65 4.16
CA THR A 414 2.14 -6.94 2.79
C THR A 414 2.67 -8.25 2.22
N LEU A 415 3.77 -8.80 2.75
CA LEU A 415 4.27 -10.13 2.38
C LEU A 415 3.45 -11.26 3.02
N GLU A 416 2.82 -10.97 4.14
CA GLU A 416 2.03 -11.91 4.94
C GLU A 416 0.57 -12.01 4.47
N VAL A 417 0.13 -11.12 3.58
CA VAL A 417 -1.21 -11.16 2.97
C VAL A 417 -1.35 -12.43 2.12
N ASN A 418 -2.40 -13.20 2.36
CA ASN A 418 -2.75 -14.38 1.58
C ASN A 418 -4.26 -14.69 1.71
N ASN A 419 -4.76 -15.65 0.94
CA ASN A 419 -6.18 -16.04 0.90
C ASN A 419 -6.64 -16.91 2.09
N GLN A 420 -5.82 -17.08 3.14
CA GLN A 420 -6.27 -17.68 4.41
C GLN A 420 -7.06 -16.66 5.27
N TYR A 421 -6.93 -15.37 4.96
CA TYR A 421 -7.62 -14.29 5.63
C TYR A 421 -8.73 -13.73 4.75
N ASP A 422 -9.94 -13.64 5.29
CA ASP A 422 -11.08 -13.06 4.59
C ASP A 422 -10.96 -11.53 4.49
N HIS A 423 -10.36 -10.89 5.50
CA HIS A 423 -10.17 -9.44 5.55
C HIS A 423 -8.77 -9.03 6.02
N ILE A 424 -8.19 -8.01 5.37
CA ILE A 424 -6.97 -7.33 5.80
C ILE A 424 -7.33 -5.97 6.38
N LEU A 425 -6.90 -5.70 7.61
CA LEU A 425 -7.11 -4.47 8.36
C LEU A 425 -5.75 -3.82 8.68
N LEU A 426 -5.20 -3.07 7.72
CA LEU A 426 -3.86 -2.50 7.82
C LEU A 426 -3.89 -1.08 8.42
N GLU A 427 -3.31 -0.92 9.61
CA GLU A 427 -2.96 0.38 10.17
C GLU A 427 -1.67 0.95 9.56
N ALA A 428 -1.74 2.20 9.11
CA ALA A 428 -0.63 2.92 8.50
C ALA A 428 -0.42 4.32 9.10
N ALA A 429 0.72 4.55 9.74
CA ALA A 429 1.14 5.87 10.19
C ALA A 429 1.76 6.69 9.05
N VAL A 430 1.88 8.01 9.22
CA VAL A 430 2.49 8.90 8.21
C VAL A 430 3.90 8.44 7.82
N GLY A 431 4.66 7.90 8.77
CA GLY A 431 5.98 7.34 8.52
C GLY A 431 6.00 6.20 7.50
N SER A 432 4.92 5.40 7.39
CA SER A 432 4.80 4.35 6.38
C SER A 432 4.67 4.88 4.94
N MET A 433 4.14 6.09 4.81
CA MET A 433 3.92 6.76 3.54
C MET A 433 5.07 7.71 3.18
N ASN A 434 6.14 7.74 3.96
CA ASN A 434 7.34 8.47 3.60
C ASN A 434 8.12 7.71 2.52
N ARG A 435 8.82 8.45 1.65
CA ARG A 435 9.59 7.87 0.55
C ARG A 435 10.95 7.38 1.04
N TRP A 436 11.14 6.06 1.15
CA TRP A 436 12.45 5.42 1.34
C TRP A 436 12.71 4.44 0.21
N GLY A 437 13.96 4.41 -0.31
CA GLY A 437 14.35 3.49 -1.38
C GLY A 437 13.39 3.48 -2.57
N TYR A 438 12.74 2.33 -2.79
CA TYR A 438 11.82 2.05 -3.90
C TYR A 438 10.47 2.80 -3.87
N GLY A 439 10.15 3.55 -2.81
CA GLY A 439 9.02 4.47 -2.86
C GLY A 439 8.19 4.54 -1.59
N ASN A 440 6.88 4.67 -1.78
CA ASN A 440 5.89 4.82 -0.73
C ASN A 440 5.06 3.53 -0.65
N ASN A 441 4.90 2.98 0.55
CA ASN A 441 4.21 1.70 0.74
C ASN A 441 2.73 1.75 0.36
N ALA A 442 2.10 2.93 0.33
CA ALA A 442 0.72 3.07 -0.11
C ALA A 442 0.50 2.41 -1.48
N TYR A 443 1.45 2.51 -2.40
CA TYR A 443 1.32 1.90 -3.73
C TYR A 443 1.18 0.37 -3.71
N LEU A 444 1.60 -0.29 -2.63
CA LEU A 444 1.48 -1.74 -2.44
C LEU A 444 0.09 -2.15 -1.95
N TRP A 445 -0.66 -1.28 -1.27
CA TRP A 445 -1.83 -1.73 -0.51
C TRP A 445 -3.04 -2.08 -1.37
N LYS A 446 -3.29 -1.30 -2.44
CA LYS A 446 -4.46 -1.46 -3.34
C LYS A 446 -5.76 -1.77 -2.57
N ALA A 447 -6.00 -1.04 -1.48
CA ALA A 447 -7.10 -1.27 -0.56
C ALA A 447 -8.46 -0.97 -1.20
N ASP A 448 -9.48 -1.79 -0.87
CA ASP A 448 -10.89 -1.53 -1.19
C ASP A 448 -11.39 -0.23 -0.59
N VAL A 449 -10.99 0.00 0.66
CA VAL A 449 -11.38 1.17 1.43
C VAL A 449 -10.19 1.70 2.23
N VAL A 450 -10.06 3.02 2.28
CA VAL A 450 -9.12 3.70 3.16
C VAL A 450 -9.86 4.62 4.11
N ILE A 451 -9.66 4.43 5.42
CA ILE A 451 -10.23 5.28 6.47
C ILE A 451 -9.20 6.33 6.90
N VAL A 452 -9.63 7.59 6.92
CA VAL A 452 -8.86 8.71 7.46
C VAL A 452 -9.53 9.20 8.74
N THR A 453 -8.99 8.83 9.90
CA THR A 453 -9.61 9.04 11.21
C THR A 453 -9.38 10.46 11.75
N SER A 454 -8.19 11.05 11.56
CA SER A 454 -7.88 12.44 11.94
C SER A 454 -6.64 13.03 11.24
N PHE A 455 -6.62 14.36 11.12
CA PHE A 455 -5.43 15.16 10.82
C PHE A 455 -4.95 15.88 12.09
N GLY A 456 -3.64 15.86 12.33
CA GLY A 456 -3.02 16.53 13.49
C GLY A 456 -1.50 16.49 13.40
N SER A 457 -0.81 17.16 14.33
CA SER A 457 0.66 17.10 14.43
C SER A 457 1.12 15.71 14.86
N ALA A 458 1.32 14.80 13.90
CA ALA A 458 2.03 13.55 14.19
C ALA A 458 3.49 13.88 14.51
N HIS A 459 4.04 13.29 15.57
CA HIS A 459 5.41 13.50 16.07
C HIS A 459 6.53 13.37 15.01
N ALA A 460 6.24 12.80 13.83
CA ALA A 460 7.23 12.54 12.78
C ALA A 460 7.51 13.74 11.84
N LEU A 461 6.62 14.73 11.74
CA LEU A 461 6.82 15.90 10.88
C LEU A 461 6.49 17.18 11.65
N SER A 462 7.42 18.13 11.63
CA SER A 462 7.38 19.39 12.39
C SER A 462 6.26 20.35 12.00
N THR A 463 5.50 20.06 10.93
CA THR A 463 4.34 20.87 10.51
C THR A 463 3.17 20.00 10.05
N ILE A 464 1.94 20.48 10.31
CA ILE A 464 0.71 19.81 9.88
C ILE A 464 0.59 19.76 8.35
N GLU A 465 1.12 20.78 7.64
CA GLU A 465 1.19 20.77 6.17
C GLU A 465 2.10 19.66 5.62
N GLY A 466 3.20 19.35 6.33
CA GLY A 466 4.06 18.21 6.00
C GLY A 466 3.31 16.89 6.13
N ASN A 467 2.55 16.71 7.22
CA ASN A 467 1.70 15.53 7.42
C ASN A 467 0.64 15.40 6.33
N LEU A 468 -0.01 16.51 5.95
CA LEU A 468 -1.02 16.51 4.89
C LEU A 468 -0.43 16.13 3.52
N ARG A 469 0.77 16.64 3.19
CA ARG A 469 1.47 16.31 1.94
C ARG A 469 1.74 14.82 1.82
N VAL A 470 2.19 14.19 2.91
CA VAL A 470 2.50 12.75 2.92
C VAL A 470 1.23 11.91 2.93
N LYS A 471 0.22 12.30 3.72
CA LYS A 471 -1.06 11.59 3.76
C LYS A 471 -1.74 11.55 2.39
N LYS A 472 -1.60 12.56 1.54
CA LYS A 472 -2.12 12.50 0.16
C LYS A 472 -1.62 11.31 -0.66
N HIS A 473 -0.52 10.69 -0.28
CA HIS A 473 -0.06 9.50 -0.97
C HIS A 473 -0.91 8.26 -0.71
N LEU A 474 -1.74 8.23 0.34
CA LEU A 474 -2.66 7.12 0.60
C LEU A 474 -3.60 6.86 -0.57
N PHE A 475 -3.95 7.89 -1.32
CA PHE A 475 -4.82 7.76 -2.49
C PHE A 475 -4.23 6.87 -3.59
N HIS A 476 -2.90 6.74 -3.66
CA HIS A 476 -2.26 5.82 -4.59
C HIS A 476 -2.37 4.34 -4.15
N GLY A 477 -2.73 4.13 -2.89
CA GLY A 477 -3.00 2.83 -2.30
C GLY A 477 -4.47 2.45 -2.26
N VAL A 478 -5.35 3.24 -2.84
CA VAL A 478 -6.76 2.88 -3.04
C VAL A 478 -6.86 2.17 -4.40
N LYS A 479 -7.58 1.05 -4.45
CA LYS A 479 -7.85 0.36 -5.73
C LYS A 479 -8.73 1.22 -6.65
N GLU A 480 -8.78 0.86 -7.92
CA GLU A 480 -9.72 1.48 -8.86
C GLU A 480 -11.16 1.29 -8.37
N ASN A 481 -11.96 2.36 -8.42
CA ASN A 481 -13.31 2.42 -7.84
C ASN A 481 -13.37 2.17 -6.31
N GLY A 482 -12.24 2.18 -5.61
CA GLY A 482 -12.18 2.07 -4.15
C GLY A 482 -12.71 3.32 -3.45
N TYR A 483 -12.87 3.19 -2.14
CA TYR A 483 -13.51 4.20 -1.29
C TYR A 483 -12.52 4.86 -0.33
N VAL A 484 -12.75 6.14 -0.04
CA VAL A 484 -12.08 6.87 1.04
C VAL A 484 -13.14 7.35 2.03
N VAL A 485 -13.07 6.84 3.26
CA VAL A 485 -13.94 7.27 4.36
C VAL A 485 -13.22 8.35 5.16
N ILE A 486 -13.82 9.52 5.29
CA ILE A 486 -13.21 10.70 5.93
C ILE A 486 -14.09 11.19 7.06
N ASN A 487 -13.52 11.30 8.26
CA ASN A 487 -14.17 12.03 9.36
C ASN A 487 -14.15 13.55 9.06
N LYS A 488 -15.32 14.15 8.96
CA LYS A 488 -15.52 15.55 8.56
C LYS A 488 -15.34 16.56 9.70
N ASP A 489 -15.34 16.10 10.95
CA ASP A 489 -15.18 16.97 12.13
C ASP A 489 -13.73 17.41 12.37
N MET A 490 -12.84 17.18 11.41
CA MET A 490 -11.45 17.67 11.43
C MET A 490 -11.38 19.15 11.06
N GLU A 491 -10.27 19.81 11.39
CA GLU A 491 -10.07 21.23 11.05
C GLU A 491 -10.20 21.48 9.54
N GLU A 492 -11.18 22.31 9.16
CA GLU A 492 -11.68 22.52 7.79
C GLU A 492 -10.58 22.85 6.78
N ARG A 493 -9.60 23.68 7.18
CA ARG A 493 -8.48 24.10 6.33
C ARG A 493 -7.64 22.95 5.76
N TYR A 494 -7.61 21.81 6.44
CA TYR A 494 -6.86 20.62 5.99
C TYR A 494 -7.72 19.70 5.13
N LEU A 495 -9.02 19.68 5.41
CA LEU A 495 -9.98 18.81 4.76
C LEU A 495 -10.17 19.18 3.28
N GLU A 496 -10.34 20.47 2.96
CA GLU A 496 -10.58 20.91 1.58
C GLU A 496 -9.46 20.49 0.61
N LYS A 497 -8.20 20.71 1.00
CA LYS A 497 -7.04 20.37 0.17
C LYS A 497 -6.88 18.87 -0.02
N PHE A 498 -7.42 18.07 0.89
CA PHE A 498 -7.39 16.62 0.86
C PHE A 498 -8.52 16.06 -0.01
N ILE A 499 -9.75 16.54 0.19
CA ILE A 499 -10.93 16.21 -0.63
C ILE A 499 -10.67 16.52 -2.11
N LYS A 500 -10.24 17.74 -2.44
CA LYS A 500 -9.93 18.13 -3.84
C LYS A 500 -8.93 17.20 -4.52
N LYS A 501 -8.01 16.62 -3.74
CA LYS A 501 -7.02 15.68 -4.26
C LYS A 501 -7.62 14.29 -4.49
N ALA A 502 -8.45 13.79 -3.58
CA ALA A 502 -9.20 12.55 -3.77
C ALA A 502 -10.14 12.64 -4.99
N GLU A 503 -10.87 13.74 -5.13
CA GLU A 503 -11.74 14.02 -6.29
C GLU A 503 -10.95 14.07 -7.59
N SER A 504 -9.75 14.68 -7.59
CA SER A 504 -8.89 14.73 -8.79
C SER A 504 -8.40 13.35 -9.26
N LEU A 505 -8.52 12.33 -8.41
CA LEU A 505 -8.18 10.93 -8.71
C LEU A 505 -9.43 10.07 -8.95
N SER A 506 -10.61 10.68 -9.04
CA SER A 506 -11.90 10.01 -9.24
C SER A 506 -12.20 8.92 -8.22
N LEU A 507 -11.74 9.11 -6.97
CA LEU A 507 -12.04 8.18 -5.87
C LEU A 507 -13.44 8.43 -5.32
N ASN A 508 -14.10 7.36 -4.87
CA ASN A 508 -15.37 7.48 -4.15
C ASN A 508 -15.09 7.97 -2.73
N ILE A 509 -15.73 9.05 -2.31
CA ILE A 509 -15.51 9.64 -0.98
C ILE A 509 -16.80 9.51 -0.17
N LEU A 510 -16.68 9.03 1.06
CA LEU A 510 -17.75 8.99 2.05
C LEU A 510 -17.34 9.78 3.29
N PHE A 511 -18.30 10.48 3.89
CA PHE A 511 -18.08 11.31 5.07
C PHE A 511 -18.79 10.75 6.31
N SER A 512 -18.11 10.78 7.44
CA SER A 512 -18.73 10.63 8.76
C SER A 512 -18.62 11.93 9.56
N SER A 513 -19.61 12.29 10.37
CA SER A 513 -19.58 13.51 11.19
C SER A 513 -20.55 13.48 12.37
N LEU A 514 -20.14 13.99 13.52
CA LEU A 514 -21.04 14.19 14.67
C LEU A 514 -21.95 15.41 14.50
N THR A 515 -21.64 16.33 13.59
CA THR A 515 -22.28 17.66 13.51
C THR A 515 -22.83 18.02 12.13
N ASP A 516 -22.23 17.53 11.05
CA ASP A 516 -22.63 17.82 9.68
C ASP A 516 -23.66 16.83 9.15
N THR A 517 -24.91 17.29 9.07
CA THR A 517 -26.07 16.54 8.55
C THR A 517 -26.02 16.24 7.05
N LYS A 518 -24.99 16.71 6.33
CA LYS A 518 -24.74 16.36 4.92
C LYS A 518 -23.76 15.19 4.76
N ALA A 519 -23.19 14.68 5.85
CA ALA A 519 -22.31 13.51 5.79
C ALA A 519 -23.10 12.23 5.45
N ASP A 520 -22.43 11.22 4.88
CA ASP A 520 -23.03 9.92 4.58
C ASP A 520 -23.42 9.15 5.84
N CYS A 521 -22.73 9.40 6.96
CA CYS A 521 -23.12 8.93 8.28
C CYS A 521 -23.00 10.08 9.29
N TYR A 522 -24.11 10.48 9.92
CA TYR A 522 -24.09 11.55 10.93
C TYR A 522 -24.90 11.25 12.19
N LEU A 523 -24.46 11.81 13.32
CA LEU A 523 -25.10 11.63 14.61
C LEU A 523 -26.48 12.31 14.67
N LEU A 524 -27.51 11.56 15.06
CA LEU A 524 -28.84 12.08 15.36
C LEU A 524 -29.05 12.27 16.86
N GLU A 525 -28.61 11.29 17.66
CA GLU A 525 -28.76 11.34 19.11
C GLU A 525 -27.64 10.55 19.82
N LYS A 526 -27.13 11.13 20.92
CA LYS A 526 -26.23 10.50 21.89
C LYS A 526 -26.91 10.52 23.26
N CYS A 527 -27.28 9.34 23.76
CA CYS A 527 -27.86 9.17 25.08
C CYS A 527 -26.89 8.38 25.97
N VAL A 528 -26.20 9.08 26.86
CA VAL A 528 -25.23 8.49 27.79
C VAL A 528 -25.95 7.84 28.97
N LEU A 529 -25.70 6.54 29.18
CA LEU A 529 -26.14 5.77 30.35
C LEU A 529 -24.92 5.38 31.21
N LYS A 530 -25.18 4.76 32.37
CA LYS A 530 -24.14 4.37 33.33
C LYS A 530 -23.08 3.46 32.70
N GLU A 531 -23.51 2.38 32.05
CA GLU A 531 -22.61 1.34 31.52
C GLU A 531 -22.41 1.41 29.99
N LYS A 532 -23.28 2.14 29.28
CA LYS A 532 -23.26 2.22 27.82
C LYS A 532 -23.78 3.55 27.31
N THR A 533 -23.56 3.83 26.04
CA THR A 533 -24.07 4.99 25.34
C THR A 533 -24.91 4.50 24.19
N LYS A 534 -26.19 4.89 24.16
CA LYS A 534 -27.08 4.64 23.03
C LYS A 534 -26.84 5.72 21.98
N ILE A 535 -26.63 5.29 20.75
CA ILE A 535 -26.28 6.15 19.63
C ILE A 535 -27.30 5.90 18.52
N ARG A 536 -27.88 6.98 18.00
CA ARG A 536 -28.68 6.97 16.77
C ARG A 536 -27.97 7.79 15.71
N VAL A 537 -27.86 7.24 14.51
CA VAL A 537 -27.22 7.89 13.36
C VAL A 537 -28.13 7.85 12.15
N ASN A 538 -28.04 8.87 11.31
CA ASN A 538 -28.46 8.74 9.94
C ASN A 538 -27.31 8.09 9.17
N PHE A 539 -27.59 7.00 8.50
CA PHE A 539 -26.66 6.24 7.66
C PHE A 539 -27.24 6.18 6.26
N ARG A 540 -26.71 7.01 5.35
CA ARG A 540 -27.07 7.08 3.93
C ARG A 540 -28.58 7.19 3.71
N GLY A 541 -29.26 7.98 4.54
CA GLY A 541 -30.71 8.19 4.49
C GLY A 541 -31.55 7.22 5.32
N LYS A 542 -30.94 6.22 5.97
CA LYS A 542 -31.62 5.31 6.92
C LYS A 542 -31.27 5.68 8.35
N GLU A 543 -32.15 5.41 9.31
CA GLU A 543 -31.84 5.56 10.72
C GLU A 543 -31.29 4.23 11.28
N LEU A 544 -30.10 4.25 11.86
CA LEU A 544 -29.48 3.11 12.55
C LEU A 544 -29.30 3.45 14.04
N SER A 545 -29.42 2.43 14.89
CA SER A 545 -29.20 2.56 16.34
C SER A 545 -28.27 1.46 16.84
N PHE A 546 -27.33 1.82 17.69
CA PHE A 546 -26.41 0.87 18.34
C PHE A 546 -25.96 1.39 19.71
N CYS A 547 -25.31 0.53 20.50
CA CYS A 547 -24.72 0.91 21.78
C CYS A 547 -23.19 0.82 21.69
N LEU A 548 -22.50 1.67 22.45
CA LEU A 548 -21.07 1.53 22.76
C LEU A 548 -20.88 1.50 24.28
N THR A 549 -19.83 0.85 24.76
CA THR A 549 -19.43 0.84 26.19
C THR A 549 -18.79 2.16 26.65
N THR A 550 -18.65 3.12 25.73
CA THR A 550 -18.03 4.44 25.94
C THR A 550 -18.93 5.55 25.39
N ASP A 551 -18.84 6.75 25.95
CA ASP A 551 -19.45 7.99 25.44
C ASP A 551 -18.44 8.88 24.70
N SER A 552 -17.21 8.40 24.47
CA SER A 552 -16.19 9.18 23.76
C SER A 552 -16.62 9.48 22.32
N ASP A 553 -16.70 10.77 21.98
CA ASP A 553 -16.99 11.26 20.63
C ASP A 553 -16.05 10.66 19.58
N GLY A 554 -14.75 10.52 19.92
CA GLY A 554 -13.78 9.88 19.02
C GLY A 554 -14.08 8.41 18.74
N GLN A 555 -14.63 7.67 19.71
CA GLN A 555 -15.03 6.27 19.51
C GLN A 555 -16.34 6.17 18.73
N ILE A 556 -17.27 7.10 18.94
CA ILE A 556 -18.49 7.23 18.12
C ILE A 556 -18.11 7.50 16.66
N GLN A 557 -17.18 8.43 16.41
CA GLN A 557 -16.65 8.71 15.07
C GLN A 557 -15.97 7.48 14.44
N ASN A 558 -15.13 6.76 15.19
CA ASN A 558 -14.50 5.53 14.71
C ASN A 558 -15.55 4.48 14.34
N ALA A 559 -16.63 4.33 15.12
CA ALA A 559 -17.73 3.43 14.83
C ALA A 559 -18.44 3.82 13.53
N MET A 560 -18.79 5.10 13.38
CA MET A 560 -19.44 5.60 12.17
C MET A 560 -18.57 5.41 10.92
N SER A 561 -17.26 5.66 11.01
CA SER A 561 -16.32 5.39 9.90
C SER A 561 -16.17 3.90 9.62
N SER A 562 -16.19 3.05 10.65
CA SER A 562 -16.11 1.59 10.49
C SER A 562 -17.36 1.03 9.83
N LEU A 563 -18.54 1.53 10.18
CA LEU A 563 -19.81 1.15 9.55
C LEU A 563 -19.83 1.51 8.04
N LEU A 564 -19.35 2.70 7.67
CA LEU A 564 -19.19 3.07 6.26
C LEU A 564 -18.19 2.16 5.53
N ALA A 565 -17.11 1.75 6.19
CA ALA A 565 -16.11 0.90 5.60
C ALA A 565 -16.61 -0.53 5.34
N ILE A 566 -17.31 -1.14 6.31
CA ILE A 566 -17.86 -2.50 6.11
C ILE A 566 -18.99 -2.50 5.06
N ASP A 567 -19.80 -1.43 4.98
CA ASP A 567 -20.83 -1.24 3.94
C ASP A 567 -20.22 -1.34 2.53
N VAL A 568 -19.19 -0.53 2.26
CA VAL A 568 -18.55 -0.51 0.94
C VAL A 568 -17.69 -1.73 0.64
N MET A 569 -17.25 -2.45 1.68
CA MET A 569 -16.63 -3.77 1.52
C MET A 569 -17.67 -4.85 1.14
N GLY A 570 -18.96 -4.56 1.30
CA GLY A 570 -20.08 -5.42 0.90
C GLY A 570 -20.76 -6.18 2.03
N TYR A 571 -20.47 -5.85 3.29
CA TYR A 571 -21.10 -6.48 4.46
C TYR A 571 -22.48 -5.87 4.75
N GLN A 572 -23.41 -6.71 5.23
CA GLN A 572 -24.74 -6.28 5.64
C GLN A 572 -24.67 -5.68 7.05
N ILE A 573 -24.64 -4.36 7.14
CA ILE A 573 -24.40 -3.62 8.40
C ILE A 573 -25.31 -4.08 9.55
N GLU A 574 -26.58 -4.34 9.25
CA GLU A 574 -27.59 -4.76 10.22
C GLU A 574 -27.19 -6.04 10.97
N GLU A 575 -26.41 -6.94 10.34
CA GLU A 575 -25.88 -8.15 10.97
C GLU A 575 -24.75 -7.85 11.96
N HIS A 576 -24.08 -6.70 11.84
CA HIS A 576 -22.89 -6.34 12.62
C HIS A 576 -23.15 -5.34 13.75
N LEU A 577 -24.25 -4.58 13.71
CA LEU A 577 -24.51 -3.49 14.67
C LEU A 577 -24.48 -3.94 16.14
N HIS A 578 -24.96 -5.16 16.41
CA HIS A 578 -25.01 -5.71 17.76
C HIS A 578 -23.60 -5.96 18.36
N LEU A 579 -22.58 -6.15 17.52
CA LEU A 579 -21.19 -6.35 17.97
C LEU A 579 -20.59 -5.07 18.56
N LEU A 580 -21.08 -3.89 18.17
CA LEU A 580 -20.61 -2.62 18.75
C LEU A 580 -20.88 -2.52 20.26
N GLU A 581 -21.95 -3.15 20.75
CA GLU A 581 -22.28 -3.15 22.17
C GLU A 581 -21.31 -4.01 22.99
N SER A 582 -20.82 -5.11 22.41
CA SER A 582 -19.82 -5.99 23.03
C SER A 582 -18.39 -5.56 22.75
N TYR A 583 -18.18 -4.59 21.85
CA TYR A 583 -16.85 -4.08 21.55
C TYR A 583 -16.20 -3.48 22.81
N GLN A 584 -15.06 -4.03 23.14
CA GLN A 584 -14.12 -3.45 24.08
C GLN A 584 -12.91 -2.96 23.29
N SER A 585 -12.43 -1.76 23.61
CA SER A 585 -11.19 -1.24 23.05
C SER A 585 -9.98 -2.12 23.45
N PHE A 586 -8.75 -1.67 23.16
CA PHE A 586 -7.55 -2.33 23.68
C PHE A 586 -7.65 -2.55 25.20
N GLU A 587 -6.94 -3.57 25.69
CA GLU A 587 -6.63 -3.61 27.12
C GLU A 587 -6.08 -2.24 27.54
N ARG A 588 -6.62 -1.70 28.64
CA ARG A 588 -6.15 -0.45 29.24
C ARG A 588 -6.46 0.81 28.42
N ILE A 589 -7.49 0.80 27.57
CA ILE A 589 -8.08 2.01 26.96
C ILE A 589 -9.54 2.15 27.38
N LEU A 590 -9.84 3.13 28.24
CA LEU A 590 -11.16 3.39 28.81
C LEU A 590 -11.89 2.10 29.26
N ARG A 591 -11.16 1.12 29.83
CA ARG A 591 -11.69 -0.21 30.17
C ARG A 591 -12.34 -0.17 31.55
N PRO A 592 -13.67 -0.30 31.69
CA PRO A 592 -14.30 -0.42 32.99
C PRO A 592 -14.02 -1.78 33.62
N LEU A 593 -13.67 -1.79 34.90
CA LEU A 593 -13.43 -2.95 35.73
C LEU A 593 -14.29 -2.81 36.99
N GLN A 594 -15.06 -3.85 37.32
CA GLN A 594 -15.73 -3.94 38.62
C GLN A 594 -14.81 -4.62 39.61
N LEU A 595 -14.42 -3.91 40.67
CA LEU A 595 -13.52 -4.41 41.71
C LEU A 595 -14.19 -4.31 43.08
N THR A 596 -13.83 -5.23 43.98
CA THR A 596 -14.22 -5.15 45.39
C THR A 596 -13.02 -4.67 46.22
N LEU A 597 -13.01 -3.40 46.60
CA LEU A 597 -11.93 -2.79 47.38
C LEU A 597 -12.42 -2.49 48.80
N ASN A 598 -11.78 -3.06 49.83
CA ASN A 598 -12.18 -2.91 51.24
C ASN A 598 -13.68 -3.13 51.48
N ALA A 599 -14.22 -4.21 50.88
CA ALA A 599 -15.65 -4.56 50.90
C ALA A 599 -16.60 -3.60 50.15
N ASN A 600 -16.10 -2.54 49.51
CA ASN A 600 -16.90 -1.68 48.63
C ASN A 600 -16.85 -2.19 47.18
N GLN A 601 -17.99 -2.22 46.50
CA GLN A 601 -18.04 -2.38 45.05
C GLN A 601 -17.72 -1.06 44.36
N VAL A 602 -16.70 -1.06 43.50
CA VAL A 602 -16.24 0.13 42.80
C VAL A 602 -16.07 -0.14 41.32
N THR A 603 -16.25 0.91 40.52
CA THR A 603 -15.91 0.89 39.10
C THR A 603 -14.58 1.60 38.88
N VAL A 604 -13.58 0.87 38.40
CA VAL A 604 -12.27 1.39 38.00
C VAL A 604 -12.17 1.41 36.48
N VAL A 605 -11.92 2.57 35.88
CA VAL A 605 -11.66 2.71 34.45
C VAL A 605 -10.16 2.77 34.22
N ASP A 606 -9.64 1.76 33.53
CA ASP A 606 -8.24 1.64 33.14
C ASP A 606 -8.01 2.26 31.75
N ASP A 607 -7.32 3.40 31.72
CA ASP A 607 -6.88 4.10 30.52
C ASP A 607 -5.34 4.28 30.48
N THR A 608 -4.60 3.27 30.94
CA THR A 608 -3.14 3.30 31.13
C THR A 608 -2.29 2.84 29.93
N HIS A 609 -2.89 2.70 28.73
CA HIS A 609 -2.18 2.26 27.52
C HIS A 609 -1.23 3.31 26.92
N ASN A 610 -1.66 4.56 26.75
CA ASN A 610 -0.81 5.64 26.24
C ASN A 610 -1.31 6.99 26.74
N SER A 611 -0.38 7.95 26.86
CA SER A 611 -0.68 9.30 27.29
C SER A 611 -0.03 10.32 26.37
N SER A 612 -0.87 11.18 25.80
CA SER A 612 -0.49 12.48 25.26
C SER A 612 -1.29 13.54 26.00
N VAL A 613 -0.96 14.82 25.81
CA VAL A 613 -1.71 15.93 26.43
C VAL A 613 -3.18 15.88 26.01
N GLU A 614 -3.42 15.73 24.71
CA GLU A 614 -4.77 15.67 24.13
C GLU A 614 -5.53 14.43 24.62
N SER A 615 -4.85 13.28 24.75
CA SER A 615 -5.50 12.08 25.30
C SER A 615 -5.84 12.23 26.78
N MET A 616 -5.00 12.89 27.58
CA MET A 616 -5.27 13.19 28.99
C MET A 616 -6.49 14.10 29.16
N ILE A 617 -6.57 15.16 28.35
CA ILE A 617 -7.71 16.09 28.35
C ILE A 617 -9.02 15.34 28.08
N ASN A 618 -9.07 14.56 26.99
CA ASN A 618 -10.25 13.76 26.64
C ASN A 618 -10.63 12.77 27.76
N GLY A 619 -9.64 12.21 28.44
CA GLY A 619 -9.84 11.31 29.58
C GLY A 619 -10.47 11.99 30.81
N ILE A 620 -10.05 13.21 31.09
CA ILE A 620 -10.61 14.04 32.18
C ILE A 620 -12.04 14.46 31.85
N GLU A 621 -12.33 14.80 30.59
CA GLU A 621 -13.67 15.10 30.12
C GLU A 621 -14.60 13.88 30.23
N TYR A 622 -14.13 12.69 29.82
CA TYR A 622 -14.82 11.42 30.05
C TYR A 622 -15.16 11.19 31.53
N PHE A 623 -14.19 11.42 32.43
CA PHE A 623 -14.45 11.34 33.87
C PHE A 623 -15.54 12.32 34.32
N SER A 624 -15.50 13.56 33.84
CA SER A 624 -16.48 14.60 34.15
C SER A 624 -17.90 14.22 33.72
N GLU A 625 -18.04 13.59 32.55
CA GLU A 625 -19.34 13.14 32.03
C GLU A 625 -19.89 11.92 32.79
N LYS A 626 -19.03 10.95 33.12
CA LYS A 626 -19.44 9.68 33.75
C LYS A 626 -19.71 9.77 35.24
N LYS A 627 -19.00 10.62 35.97
CA LYS A 627 -19.06 10.68 37.44
C LYS A 627 -20.48 10.88 38.01
N LYS A 628 -21.40 11.47 37.23
CA LYS A 628 -22.79 11.72 37.63
C LYS A 628 -23.63 10.46 37.80
N PHE A 629 -23.21 9.33 37.23
CA PHE A 629 -23.91 8.04 37.35
C PHE A 629 -23.53 7.25 38.61
N TYR A 630 -22.66 7.82 39.44
CA TYR A 630 -22.08 7.16 40.61
C TYR A 630 -22.35 7.97 41.88
N GLN A 631 -22.79 7.27 42.93
CA GLN A 631 -23.14 7.86 44.21
C GLN A 631 -21.96 7.94 45.17
N GLY A 632 -20.96 7.07 45.00
CA GLY A 632 -19.73 7.06 45.81
C GLY A 632 -18.75 8.16 45.44
N LYS A 633 -17.56 8.11 46.05
CA LYS A 633 -16.46 9.03 45.75
C LYS A 633 -15.95 8.85 44.32
N ARG A 634 -15.69 9.98 43.65
CA ARG A 634 -15.21 10.05 42.27
C ARG A 634 -13.74 10.46 42.28
N VAL A 635 -12.86 9.52 42.00
CA VAL A 635 -11.41 9.66 42.17
C VAL A 635 -10.73 9.74 40.80
N LEU A 636 -9.92 10.77 40.60
CA LEU A 636 -9.13 10.96 39.38
C LEU A 636 -7.67 10.63 39.64
N VAL A 637 -7.12 9.63 38.95
CA VAL A 637 -5.75 9.12 39.16
C VAL A 637 -4.91 9.35 37.91
N LEU A 638 -3.92 10.24 38.00
CA LEU A 638 -3.11 10.69 36.87
C LEU A 638 -1.61 10.40 37.06
N GLY A 639 -1.03 9.63 36.14
CA GLY A 639 0.39 9.39 36.00
C GLY A 639 1.03 10.30 34.96
N GLU A 640 2.34 10.57 35.08
CA GLU A 640 3.03 11.50 34.17
C GLU A 640 2.93 11.08 32.69
N ILE A 641 2.91 12.10 31.83
CA ILE A 641 3.04 11.95 30.38
C ILE A 641 4.53 11.82 30.05
N ALA A 642 4.93 10.68 29.50
CA ALA A 642 6.29 10.38 29.07
C ALA A 642 6.66 11.15 27.78
N ASP A 643 7.94 11.20 27.46
CA ASP A 643 8.48 11.67 26.17
C ASP A 643 8.16 13.13 25.77
N LEU A 644 7.76 13.99 26.71
CA LEU A 644 7.51 15.42 26.46
C LEU A 644 8.78 16.30 26.47
N GLY A 645 9.93 15.74 26.84
CA GLY A 645 11.22 16.43 26.81
C GLY A 645 11.27 17.68 27.68
N LYS A 646 11.88 18.76 27.17
CA LYS A 646 12.11 20.00 27.92
C LYS A 646 10.84 20.79 28.26
N ASP A 647 9.75 20.57 27.53
CA ASP A 647 8.48 21.30 27.69
C ASP A 647 7.48 20.54 28.59
N THR A 648 7.94 19.51 29.31
CA THR A 648 7.10 18.62 30.12
C THR A 648 6.18 19.37 31.10
N ILE A 649 6.70 20.35 31.84
CA ILE A 649 5.91 21.12 32.83
C ILE A 649 4.83 21.94 32.12
N MET A 650 5.18 22.64 31.03
CA MET A 650 4.24 23.44 30.25
C MET A 650 3.08 22.59 29.75
N HIS A 651 3.38 21.40 29.24
CA HIS A 651 2.39 20.45 28.73
C HIS A 651 1.48 19.90 29.83
N HIS A 652 2.01 19.55 31.00
CA HIS A 652 1.18 19.11 32.11
C HIS A 652 0.28 20.24 32.63
N LYS A 653 0.76 21.49 32.69
CA LYS A 653 -0.05 22.65 33.11
C LYS A 653 -1.31 22.86 32.26
N ARG A 654 -1.31 22.40 31.00
CA ARG A 654 -2.49 22.43 30.12
C ARG A 654 -3.65 21.57 30.67
N LEU A 655 -3.39 20.62 31.58
CA LEU A 655 -4.43 19.76 32.17
C LEU A 655 -5.24 20.47 33.26
N ILE A 656 -4.67 21.48 33.93
CA ILE A 656 -5.25 22.14 35.11
C ILE A 656 -6.69 22.64 34.88
N PRO A 657 -7.00 23.38 33.79
CA PRO A 657 -8.36 23.87 33.57
C PRO A 657 -9.39 22.72 33.50
N HIS A 658 -9.04 21.64 32.80
CA HIS A 658 -9.91 20.48 32.63
C HIS A 658 -10.09 19.72 33.95
N ILE A 659 -9.02 19.54 34.75
CA ILE A 659 -9.11 18.90 36.07
C ILE A 659 -10.04 19.71 36.99
N ASN A 660 -9.88 21.03 37.01
CA ASN A 660 -10.69 21.92 37.84
C ASN A 660 -12.15 21.97 37.39
N GLU A 661 -12.42 21.92 36.09
CA GLU A 661 -13.77 21.80 35.55
C GLU A 661 -14.41 20.44 35.88
N ALA A 662 -13.63 19.37 35.81
CA ALA A 662 -14.07 18.02 36.09
C ALA A 662 -14.41 17.76 37.56
N LYS A 663 -14.02 18.63 38.50
CA LYS A 663 -14.37 18.59 39.94
C LYS A 663 -14.42 17.17 40.54
N PRO A 664 -13.31 16.43 40.52
CA PRO A 664 -13.19 15.15 41.23
C PRO A 664 -13.29 15.38 42.75
N ASP A 665 -13.76 14.36 43.48
CA ASP A 665 -13.79 14.42 44.95
C ASP A 665 -12.37 14.31 45.52
N HIS A 666 -11.52 13.52 44.86
CA HIS A 666 -10.10 13.40 45.17
C HIS A 666 -9.26 13.20 43.89
N ILE A 667 -8.04 13.73 43.89
CA ILE A 667 -7.07 13.58 42.81
C ILE A 667 -5.82 12.89 43.34
N ILE A 668 -5.35 11.87 42.64
CA ILE A 668 -4.11 11.16 42.96
C ILE A 668 -3.16 11.38 41.78
N MET A 669 -2.00 11.94 42.04
CA MET A 669 -1.00 12.25 41.01
C MET A 669 0.28 11.44 41.24
N TYR A 670 0.86 10.91 40.17
CA TYR A 670 2.12 10.18 40.19
C TYR A 670 3.07 10.72 39.11
N GLY A 671 4.31 11.03 39.51
CA GLY A 671 5.36 11.47 38.60
C GLY A 671 5.89 12.86 38.91
N LYS A 672 7.11 13.14 38.46
CA LYS A 672 7.85 14.36 38.82
C LYS A 672 7.18 15.66 38.36
N PRO A 673 6.60 15.73 37.15
CA PRO A 673 5.99 16.97 36.64
C PRO A 673 4.87 17.49 37.54
N PHE A 674 4.14 16.60 38.21
CA PHE A 674 2.99 17.00 39.03
C PHE A 674 3.36 17.75 40.30
N LYS A 675 4.62 17.71 40.76
CA LYS A 675 5.09 18.47 41.94
C LYS A 675 4.80 19.97 41.84
N GLU A 676 4.90 20.52 40.63
CA GLU A 676 4.59 21.94 40.39
C GLU A 676 3.11 22.20 40.15
N LEU A 677 2.33 21.17 39.82
CA LEU A 677 0.90 21.30 39.52
C LEU A 677 0.02 21.22 40.77
N VAL A 678 0.46 20.54 41.84
CA VAL A 678 -0.31 20.34 43.08
C VAL A 678 -0.85 21.65 43.65
N LEU A 679 -0.14 22.77 43.45
CA LEU A 679 -0.52 24.08 43.97
C LEU A 679 -1.76 24.67 43.28
N ASP A 680 -2.06 24.25 42.05
CA ASP A 680 -3.11 24.81 41.21
C ASP A 680 -4.39 23.94 41.16
N VAL A 681 -4.42 22.84 41.93
CA VAL A 681 -5.54 21.89 42.04
C VAL A 681 -5.87 21.61 43.52
N LYS A 682 -7.14 21.37 43.82
CA LYS A 682 -7.62 21.07 45.18
C LYS A 682 -7.80 19.57 45.39
N ASN A 683 -7.79 19.12 46.65
CA ASN A 683 -8.03 17.73 47.05
C ASN A 683 -7.10 16.73 46.34
N VAL A 684 -5.81 17.09 46.29
CA VAL A 684 -4.79 16.34 45.54
C VAL A 684 -3.81 15.67 46.50
N THR A 685 -3.48 14.42 46.22
CA THR A 685 -2.39 13.67 46.84
C THR A 685 -1.34 13.38 45.77
N LEU A 686 -0.08 13.74 46.04
CA LEU A 686 1.05 13.35 45.21
C LEU A 686 1.68 12.09 45.80
N CYS A 687 1.83 11.05 44.99
CA CYS A 687 2.43 9.79 45.40
C CYS A 687 3.82 9.63 44.78
N ASP A 688 4.75 9.09 45.56
CA ASP A 688 6.11 8.79 45.10
C ASP A 688 6.20 7.39 44.45
N THR A 689 5.29 6.48 44.81
CA THR A 689 5.21 5.12 44.24
C THR A 689 3.81 4.79 43.70
N LYS A 690 3.73 3.75 42.85
CA LYS A 690 2.47 3.30 42.25
C LYS A 690 1.64 2.50 43.24
N GLU A 691 2.31 1.78 44.13
CA GLU A 691 1.75 1.11 45.29
C GLU A 691 1.06 2.11 46.21
N GLU A 692 1.70 3.26 46.48
CA GLU A 692 1.11 4.33 47.28
C GLU A 692 -0.13 4.92 46.58
N ALA A 693 -0.06 5.14 45.26
CA ALA A 693 -1.21 5.60 44.50
C ALA A 693 -2.38 4.60 44.57
N ALA A 694 -2.12 3.30 44.43
CA ALA A 694 -3.13 2.25 44.56
C ALA A 694 -3.72 2.20 45.99
N GLN A 695 -2.87 2.32 47.00
CA GLN A 695 -3.29 2.37 48.40
C GLN A 695 -4.20 3.58 48.67
N LYS A 696 -3.87 4.75 48.11
CA LYS A 696 -4.73 5.94 48.20
C LYS A 696 -6.06 5.78 47.49
N VAL A 697 -6.09 5.11 46.34
CA VAL A 697 -7.37 4.74 45.70
C VAL A 697 -8.22 3.90 46.65
N ILE A 698 -7.64 2.89 47.30
CA ILE A 698 -8.35 2.01 48.23
C ILE A 698 -8.88 2.79 49.45
N GLU A 699 -8.08 3.68 50.03
CA GLU A 699 -8.47 4.53 51.18
C GLU A 699 -9.61 5.49 50.85
N GLU A 700 -9.61 6.06 49.65
CA GLU A 700 -10.61 7.01 49.18
C GLU A 700 -11.86 6.33 48.59
N SER A 701 -11.87 5.01 48.41
CA SER A 701 -12.99 4.30 47.80
C SER A 701 -14.15 4.09 48.77
N THR A 702 -15.37 4.37 48.30
CA THR A 702 -16.64 4.04 48.97
C THR A 702 -17.50 3.15 48.07
N GLU A 703 -18.62 2.62 48.57
CA GLU A 703 -19.59 1.90 47.74
C GLU A 703 -20.02 2.76 46.53
N ASP A 704 -20.11 2.13 45.35
CA ASP A 704 -20.42 2.77 44.08
C ASP A 704 -19.46 3.93 43.72
N SER A 705 -18.20 3.85 44.16
CA SER A 705 -17.14 4.78 43.74
C SER A 705 -16.79 4.64 42.27
N PHE A 706 -16.42 5.77 41.66
CA PHE A 706 -15.94 5.83 40.27
C PHE A 706 -14.50 6.31 40.23
N ILE A 707 -13.60 5.45 39.79
CA ILE A 707 -12.17 5.72 39.79
C ILE A 707 -11.68 5.70 38.34
N TYR A 708 -11.01 6.76 37.90
CA TYR A 708 -10.43 6.84 36.57
C TYR A 708 -8.91 6.89 36.66
N VAL A 709 -8.23 5.96 35.97
CA VAL A 709 -6.77 5.81 36.04
C VAL A 709 -6.16 6.00 34.66
N LYS A 710 -5.28 6.98 34.52
CA LYS A 710 -4.57 7.27 33.27
C LYS A 710 -3.13 7.68 33.50
N GLY A 711 -2.21 7.17 32.67
CA GLY A 711 -0.79 7.50 32.73
C GLY A 711 -0.01 6.72 31.68
N SER A 712 1.23 7.13 31.43
CA SER A 712 2.00 6.56 30.31
C SER A 712 2.37 5.11 30.56
N HIS A 713 2.18 4.25 29.57
CA HIS A 713 2.63 2.86 29.66
C HIS A 713 4.14 2.72 29.81
N GLY A 714 4.92 3.63 29.19
CA GLY A 714 6.39 3.63 29.25
C GLY A 714 6.97 3.81 30.66
N ILE A 715 6.18 4.30 31.62
CA ILE A 715 6.57 4.41 33.05
C ILE A 715 5.98 3.27 33.91
N GLY A 716 5.32 2.29 33.28
CA GLY A 716 4.66 1.18 33.97
C GLY A 716 3.41 1.59 34.75
N PHE A 717 2.70 2.67 34.39
CA PHE A 717 1.61 3.19 35.23
C PHE A 717 0.42 2.22 35.39
N HIS A 718 0.30 1.24 34.48
CA HIS A 718 -0.65 0.15 34.57
C HIS A 718 -0.50 -0.71 35.84
N GLU A 719 0.68 -0.73 36.47
CA GLU A 719 0.92 -1.45 37.72
C GLU A 719 -0.02 -1.00 38.85
N VAL A 720 -0.50 0.26 38.84
CA VAL A 720 -1.54 0.73 39.79
C VAL A 720 -2.78 -0.16 39.72
N ILE A 721 -3.22 -0.51 38.50
CA ILE A 721 -4.37 -1.38 38.29
C ILE A 721 -4.07 -2.81 38.75
N ASP A 722 -2.85 -3.29 38.51
CA ASP A 722 -2.43 -4.63 38.92
C ASP A 722 -2.42 -4.76 40.46
N PHE A 723 -1.98 -3.73 41.19
CA PHE A 723 -2.07 -3.66 42.65
C PHE A 723 -3.53 -3.68 43.14
N LEU A 724 -4.42 -2.93 42.50
CA LEU A 724 -5.85 -2.91 42.85
C LEU A 724 -6.51 -4.28 42.61
N LYS A 725 -6.20 -4.96 41.50
CA LYS A 725 -6.70 -6.31 41.21
C LYS A 725 -6.24 -7.33 42.25
N LYS A 726 -4.95 -7.32 42.57
CA LYS A 726 -4.38 -8.21 43.58
C LYS A 726 -5.06 -8.05 44.94
N GLN A 727 -5.34 -6.81 45.34
CA GLN A 727 -6.06 -6.53 46.59
C GLN A 727 -7.52 -7.02 46.54
N ALA A 728 -8.18 -6.88 45.39
CA ALA A 728 -9.56 -7.37 45.21
C ALA A 728 -9.64 -8.90 45.31
N GLU A 729 -8.67 -9.62 44.73
CA GLU A 729 -8.57 -11.08 44.78
C GLU A 729 -8.33 -11.58 46.22
N SER A 730 -7.39 -10.98 46.96
CA SER A 730 -7.13 -11.37 48.36
C SER A 730 -8.35 -11.20 49.27
N ASN A 731 -9.23 -10.23 48.99
CA ASN A 731 -10.49 -10.04 49.73
C ASN A 731 -11.55 -11.09 49.38
N GLN A 732 -11.53 -11.66 48.16
CA GLN A 732 -12.43 -12.75 47.77
C GLN A 732 -12.01 -14.08 48.39
N GLU A 733 -10.71 -14.40 48.41
CA GLU A 733 -10.16 -15.59 49.06
C GLU A 733 -10.46 -15.58 50.57
N ALA A 734 -10.23 -14.45 51.24
CA ALA A 734 -10.53 -14.30 52.67
C ALA A 734 -12.05 -14.34 53.00
N LYS A 735 -12.93 -14.12 52.01
CA LYS A 735 -14.39 -14.31 52.15
C LYS A 735 -14.77 -15.79 51.98
N ASN A 736 -14.17 -16.48 51.02
CA ASN A 736 -14.42 -17.90 50.77
C ASN A 736 -13.91 -18.77 51.92
N ASP A 737 -12.75 -18.45 52.50
CA ASP A 737 -12.19 -19.15 53.68
C ASP A 737 -12.98 -18.91 54.98
N LYS A 738 -13.86 -17.89 55.01
CA LYS A 738 -14.78 -17.65 56.14
C LYS A 738 -16.17 -18.25 55.94
N GLN A 739 -16.48 -18.76 54.73
CA GLN A 739 -17.77 -19.37 54.38
C GLN A 739 -17.68 -20.89 54.15
N GLY A 740 -16.48 -21.44 53.95
CA GLY A 740 -16.19 -22.88 54.10
C GLY A 740 -15.89 -23.24 55.55
#